data_AF-A0A1H2M2I7-F1
#
_entry.id   AF-A0A1H2M2I7-F1
#
_cell.length_a   1.000
_cell.length_b   1.000
_cell.length_c   1.000
_cell.angle_alpha   90.00
_cell.angle_beta   90.00
_cell.angle_gamma   90.00
#
_symmetry.space_group_name_H-M   'P 1'
#
loop_
_entity.id
_entity.type
_entity.pdbx_description
1 polymer ?
#
loop_
_entity_poly.entity_id
_entity_poly.type
_entity_poly.pdbx_seq_one_letter_code
_entity_poly.pdbx_strand_id
1 'polypeptide(L)'
;MTEPAAPCATQPDWAPTVASMGSAAAPSGPEVSPSRIVAVPARTALEHNFPAVLISAAAQRESWRKELHRPATHTHKWWAQRLGSVFRGILTAAVTETAEQAGDAYAGPTRLDGLTVFDCFAGSGTTLVEAVKLGARAVGRDINPVAALVQRQALARWDEGLLTTAFKQVAAACQDEIERVHRSAAGEHVLYYFWVLHVACRECGDDVELFSSYVFAKHAYPARRPLAQAVCATCHDVVAVNPAEQSGFTCANGHEHATFDGPVNGRKMMCGSGHTSAVVDALDALDGHPPDASMYAKLVLTADGAREYRPIDDFDRALYEQTARLHEEHAGDLVSPVGHLESGYNTTMPLRWGYRRWEQFFNARQLYCLGLLGAAVRDLDESAEREALATLFSGTLEFNNLFCSYKGEGTGAVRHMFKHHVLQPQRTPLEAHPWGVASSSGSFSALFETRLLRAQRYKQRPDDLVSDAAGTVRRRDGLSAELDVDVVSSWAELANAARPAAYVVAGDSASTDLPDASVALIVTDPPYMDNVHYSELADFFHAWLVGVRPYPGYPQLATTRQDGEVQAVAADAFESAIRAVWVECARVLADDGLLAFTFHHARETGWTSLMSALRAAGLVVTAIQPVKAEMSSSAVKSAALVPSNLDSIVVCRKADRASSSAAVGQADVAAAGDVAVQRLLALARSGIDVSANDVGSVVRGSVLALQTRPGCPITMSELQELASAAVATATADLAASVGLRPTPVAPAGPTGP
;
A
#
# COMPACT_ATOMS: atom_id res chain seq x y z
N MET A 1 47.77 38.60 -8.63
CA MET A 1 46.46 39.25 -8.86
C MET A 1 45.44 38.12 -9.00
N THR A 2 45.10 37.38 -7.95
CA THR A 2 44.13 37.68 -6.87
C THR A 2 42.78 38.16 -7.39
N GLU A 3 41.92 37.20 -7.75
CA GLU A 3 40.49 37.23 -7.46
C GLU A 3 40.07 35.83 -6.95
N PRO A 4 39.34 35.74 -5.82
CA PRO A 4 38.99 34.47 -5.20
C PRO A 4 37.77 33.84 -5.86
N ALA A 5 37.81 32.52 -6.02
CA ALA A 5 36.68 31.72 -6.47
C ALA A 5 35.52 31.83 -5.47
N ALA A 6 34.33 32.13 -6.00
CA ALA A 6 33.09 32.21 -5.23
C ALA A 6 32.77 30.84 -4.57
N PRO A 7 32.33 30.84 -3.30
CA PRO A 7 32.04 29.60 -2.59
C PRO A 7 30.81 28.88 -3.19
N CYS A 8 30.95 27.56 -3.23
CA CYS A 8 29.99 26.55 -3.66
C CYS A 8 28.58 26.80 -3.09
N ALA A 9 27.57 26.82 -3.97
CA ALA A 9 26.17 26.81 -3.57
C ALA A 9 25.89 25.55 -2.74
N THR A 10 25.54 25.75 -1.48
CA THR A 10 25.12 24.73 -0.53
C THR A 10 23.92 23.93 -1.06
N GLN A 11 23.96 22.62 -0.83
CA GLN A 11 22.86 21.70 -1.07
C GLN A 11 21.65 22.07 -0.19
N PRO A 12 20.41 21.73 -0.57
CA PRO A 12 19.29 21.84 0.34
C PRO A 12 19.46 20.83 1.48
N ASP A 13 19.66 21.34 2.70
CA ASP A 13 19.67 20.58 3.95
C ASP A 13 18.39 19.72 4.05
N TRP A 14 18.57 18.40 4.14
CA TRP A 14 17.50 17.45 4.44
C TRP A 14 17.61 16.90 5.87
N ALA A 15 18.28 17.62 6.78
CA ALA A 15 18.12 17.36 8.20
C ALA A 15 16.73 17.88 8.66
N PRO A 16 15.89 17.08 9.33
CA PRO A 16 14.77 17.64 10.06
C PRO A 16 15.38 18.48 11.17
N THR A 17 15.39 19.79 11.00
CA THR A 17 15.67 20.70 12.10
C THR A 17 14.60 20.43 13.14
N VAL A 18 14.99 19.83 14.27
CA VAL A 18 14.23 19.87 15.50
C VAL A 18 14.29 21.32 15.98
N ALA A 19 13.54 22.19 15.31
CA ALA A 19 13.21 23.48 15.88
C ALA A 19 12.33 23.17 17.08
N SER A 20 12.84 23.47 18.28
CA SER A 20 12.00 23.65 19.46
C SER A 20 11.01 24.76 19.12
N MET A 21 9.86 24.40 18.55
CA MET A 21 8.73 25.30 18.45
C MET A 21 8.24 25.51 19.87
N GLY A 22 8.74 26.58 20.50
CA GLY A 22 8.06 27.19 21.61
C GLY A 22 6.60 27.39 21.22
N SER A 23 5.72 26.82 22.02
CA SER A 23 4.27 26.96 21.93
C SER A 23 3.87 28.44 21.94
N ALA A 24 3.85 29.08 20.78
CA ALA A 24 3.06 30.28 20.57
C ALA A 24 1.67 29.80 20.14
N ALA A 25 0.71 29.86 21.08
CA ALA A 25 -0.69 29.63 20.80
C ALA A 25 -1.11 30.53 19.63
N ALA A 26 -1.47 29.93 18.50
CA ALA A 26 -2.12 30.67 17.42
C ALA A 26 -3.40 31.31 17.97
N PRO A 27 -3.73 32.56 17.59
CA PRO A 27 -4.94 33.21 18.07
C PRO A 27 -6.14 32.35 17.68
N SER A 28 -6.85 31.84 18.69
CA SER A 28 -8.11 31.11 18.54
C SER A 28 -9.11 32.05 17.87
N GLY A 29 -9.31 31.86 16.56
CA GLY A 29 -10.50 32.37 15.90
C GLY A 29 -11.77 31.86 16.62
N PRO A 30 -12.93 32.49 16.41
CA PRO A 30 -14.15 32.09 17.08
C PRO A 30 -14.39 30.58 16.90
N GLU A 31 -14.55 29.86 18.01
CA GLU A 31 -14.90 28.43 18.01
C GLU A 31 -16.22 28.26 17.26
N VAL A 32 -16.14 27.84 16.00
CA VAL A 32 -17.31 27.46 15.22
C VAL A 32 -17.80 26.13 15.78
N SER A 33 -18.96 26.14 16.42
CA SER A 33 -19.60 24.91 16.91
C SER A 33 -19.81 23.94 15.73
N PRO A 34 -19.44 22.66 15.88
CA PRO A 34 -19.55 21.70 14.78
C PRO A 34 -21.02 21.45 14.41
N SER A 35 -21.29 21.28 13.11
CA SER A 35 -22.58 20.79 12.64
C SER A 35 -22.75 19.32 13.03
N ARG A 36 -23.88 18.96 13.61
CA ARG A 36 -24.17 17.59 14.05
C ARG A 36 -25.22 16.96 13.14
N ILE A 37 -24.91 15.80 12.59
CA ILE A 37 -25.80 15.01 11.73
C ILE A 37 -25.96 13.64 12.40
N VAL A 38 -27.21 13.24 12.63
CA VAL A 38 -27.55 12.08 13.46
C VAL A 38 -28.33 11.00 12.70
N ALA A 39 -28.62 11.21 11.41
CA ALA A 39 -29.38 10.29 10.58
C ALA A 39 -28.99 10.41 9.10
N VAL A 40 -29.25 9.35 8.33
CA VAL A 40 -29.08 9.34 6.87
C VAL A 40 -30.37 9.86 6.22
N PRO A 41 -30.31 10.90 5.36
CA PRO A 41 -31.50 11.40 4.67
C PRO A 41 -32.13 10.36 3.72
N ALA A 42 -33.44 10.48 3.50
CA ALA A 42 -34.16 9.62 2.55
C ALA A 42 -33.67 9.76 1.10
N ARG A 43 -33.09 10.93 0.75
CA ARG A 43 -32.38 11.17 -0.51
C ARG A 43 -31.10 11.91 -0.20
N THR A 44 -29.97 11.33 -0.57
CA THR A 44 -28.65 11.87 -0.19
C THR A 44 -27.95 12.50 -1.38
N ALA A 45 -27.07 13.48 -1.13
CA ALA A 45 -26.24 14.10 -2.15
C ALA A 45 -25.42 13.03 -2.90
N LEU A 46 -24.96 11.98 -2.21
CA LEU A 46 -24.23 10.87 -2.82
C LEU A 46 -25.04 10.14 -3.90
N GLU A 47 -26.37 10.09 -3.80
CA GLU A 47 -27.24 9.42 -4.79
C GLU A 47 -27.52 10.29 -6.03
N HIS A 48 -27.60 11.61 -5.89
CA HIS A 48 -28.07 12.45 -7.01
C HIS A 48 -27.12 13.59 -7.40
N ASN A 49 -26.49 14.25 -6.42
CA ASN A 49 -25.72 15.47 -6.58
C ASN A 49 -24.38 15.39 -5.82
N PHE A 50 -23.54 14.41 -6.15
CA PHE A 50 -22.24 14.24 -5.49
C PHE A 50 -21.28 15.36 -5.91
N PRO A 51 -20.57 16.04 -4.97
CA PRO A 51 -19.63 17.12 -5.29
C PRO A 51 -18.29 16.58 -5.83
N ALA A 52 -18.36 15.85 -6.95
CA ALA A 52 -17.25 15.10 -7.55
C ALA A 52 -16.04 15.97 -7.88
N VAL A 53 -16.25 17.18 -8.38
CA VAL A 53 -15.18 18.13 -8.74
C VAL A 53 -14.37 18.54 -7.52
N LEU A 54 -15.05 18.95 -6.44
CA LEU A 54 -14.42 19.39 -5.19
C LEU A 54 -13.59 18.26 -4.58
N ILE A 55 -14.18 17.06 -4.50
CA ILE A 55 -13.53 15.90 -3.90
C ILE A 55 -12.37 15.42 -4.78
N SER A 56 -12.53 15.41 -6.10
CA SER A 56 -11.50 14.99 -7.06
C SER A 56 -10.27 15.91 -7.04
N ALA A 57 -10.46 17.21 -6.84
CA ALA A 57 -9.34 18.15 -6.68
C ALA A 57 -8.52 17.83 -5.42
N ALA A 58 -9.20 17.57 -4.29
CA ALA A 58 -8.53 17.18 -3.05
C ALA A 58 -7.80 15.83 -3.18
N ALA A 59 -8.49 14.84 -3.75
CA ALA A 59 -7.96 13.51 -4.03
C ALA A 59 -6.74 13.55 -4.97
N GLN A 60 -6.75 14.39 -6.01
CA GLN A 60 -5.61 14.54 -6.91
C GLN A 60 -4.37 15.03 -6.16
N ARG A 61 -4.52 16.00 -5.24
CA ARG A 61 -3.41 16.44 -4.39
C ARG A 61 -2.97 15.33 -3.43
N GLU A 62 -3.91 14.65 -2.79
CA GLU A 62 -3.62 13.57 -1.82
C GLU A 62 -2.85 12.41 -2.46
N SER A 63 -3.19 12.07 -3.71
CA SER A 63 -2.57 10.97 -4.44
C SER A 63 -1.05 11.13 -4.59
N TRP A 64 -0.55 12.37 -4.47
CA TRP A 64 0.87 12.67 -4.32
C TRP A 64 1.26 12.63 -2.83
N ARG A 65 2.13 11.69 -2.44
CA ARG A 65 2.66 11.56 -1.07
C ARG A 65 1.56 11.26 -0.01
N LYS A 66 0.75 10.22 -0.24
CA LYS A 66 -0.33 9.77 0.64
C LYS A 66 0.09 9.62 2.11
N GLU A 67 1.31 9.12 2.35
CA GLU A 67 1.87 8.91 3.68
C GLU A 67 2.12 10.21 4.47
N LEU A 68 2.16 11.36 3.79
CA LEU A 68 2.23 12.68 4.41
C LEU A 68 0.86 13.27 4.70
N HIS A 69 -0.18 12.83 3.99
CA HIS A 69 -1.53 13.38 4.04
C HIS A 69 -2.49 12.54 4.89
N ARG A 70 -2.26 11.23 4.97
CA ARG A 70 -2.99 10.30 5.85
C ARG A 70 -2.02 9.40 6.62
N PRO A 71 -1.18 9.95 7.52
CA PRO A 71 -0.17 9.17 8.22
C PRO A 71 -0.74 7.99 9.05
N ALA A 72 -1.94 8.13 9.61
CA ALA A 72 -2.58 7.10 10.42
C ALA A 72 -2.77 5.77 9.68
N THR A 73 -3.10 5.80 8.38
CA THR A 73 -3.30 4.59 7.55
C THR A 73 -2.02 4.15 6.82
N HIS A 74 -0.88 4.77 7.14
CA HIS A 74 0.43 4.53 6.52
C HIS A 74 1.52 4.18 7.56
N THR A 75 1.12 3.71 8.73
CA THR A 75 2.01 3.17 9.78
C THR A 75 2.67 1.87 9.33
N HIS A 76 1.99 1.10 8.47
CA HIS A 76 2.43 -0.15 7.89
C HIS A 76 2.17 -0.20 6.37
N LYS A 77 2.84 -1.12 5.66
CA LYS A 77 2.54 -1.40 4.25
C LYS A 77 1.25 -2.20 4.14
N TRP A 78 0.28 -1.66 3.42
CA TRP A 78 -0.85 -2.40 2.88
C TRP A 78 -1.05 -1.99 1.43
N TRP A 79 -1.59 -2.87 0.59
CA TRP A 79 -1.69 -2.63 -0.85
C TRP A 79 -3.01 -2.00 -1.27
N ALA A 80 -4.09 -2.21 -0.51
CA ALA A 80 -5.39 -1.56 -0.70
C ALA A 80 -5.43 -0.27 0.12
N GLN A 81 -4.94 0.84 -0.45
CA GLN A 81 -4.86 2.13 0.24
C GLN A 81 -5.57 3.24 -0.54
N ARG A 82 -6.88 3.37 -0.33
CA ARG A 82 -7.69 4.43 -0.95
C ARG A 82 -7.44 5.81 -0.33
N LEU A 83 -7.84 6.83 -1.08
CA LEU A 83 -7.65 8.23 -0.71
C LEU A 83 -8.66 8.65 0.36
N GLY A 84 -8.18 9.14 1.50
CA GLY A 84 -9.01 9.60 2.60
C GLY A 84 -9.92 10.75 2.20
N SER A 85 -9.49 11.65 1.30
CA SER A 85 -10.35 12.70 0.75
C SER A 85 -11.58 12.15 0.00
N VAL A 86 -11.44 11.02 -0.70
CA VAL A 86 -12.58 10.38 -1.38
C VAL A 86 -13.55 9.82 -0.35
N PHE A 87 -13.05 9.08 0.64
CA PHE A 87 -13.87 8.43 1.65
C PHE A 87 -14.55 9.42 2.60
N ARG A 88 -13.86 10.50 2.98
CA ARG A 88 -14.48 11.65 3.65
C ARG A 88 -15.62 12.23 2.82
N GLY A 89 -15.40 12.41 1.52
CA GLY A 89 -16.41 12.92 0.59
C GLY A 89 -17.63 12.00 0.43
N ILE A 90 -17.42 10.68 0.41
CA ILE A 90 -18.49 9.68 0.42
C ILE A 90 -19.31 9.82 1.71
N LEU A 91 -18.65 9.84 2.86
CA LEU A 91 -19.32 9.93 4.16
C LEU A 91 -20.14 11.23 4.30
N THR A 92 -19.57 12.38 3.93
CA THR A 92 -20.29 13.66 4.05
C THR A 92 -21.43 13.77 3.05
N ALA A 93 -21.27 13.27 1.82
CA ALA A 93 -22.35 13.28 0.83
C ALA A 93 -23.46 12.25 1.13
N ALA A 94 -23.15 11.17 1.85
CA ALA A 94 -24.12 10.16 2.27
C ALA A 94 -25.07 10.66 3.36
N VAL A 95 -24.71 11.73 4.08
CA VAL A 95 -25.50 12.25 5.20
C VAL A 95 -26.11 13.64 4.96
N THR A 96 -25.93 14.20 3.76
CA THR A 96 -26.50 15.49 3.36
C THR A 96 -27.44 15.32 2.18
N GLU A 97 -28.32 16.30 1.94
CA GLU A 97 -29.28 16.23 0.84
C GLU A 97 -28.73 16.84 -0.46
N THR A 98 -27.95 17.92 -0.38
CA THR A 98 -27.47 18.64 -1.57
C THR A 98 -25.94 18.62 -1.73
N ALA A 99 -25.46 18.86 -2.96
CA ALA A 99 -24.03 19.01 -3.26
C ALA A 99 -23.37 20.12 -2.43
N GLU A 100 -24.08 21.23 -2.22
CA GLU A 100 -23.62 22.38 -1.45
C GLU A 100 -23.43 21.99 0.02
N GLN A 101 -24.46 21.38 0.63
CA GLN A 101 -24.36 20.86 1.99
C GLN A 101 -23.26 19.81 2.13
N ALA A 102 -23.08 18.93 1.13
CA ALA A 102 -21.99 17.94 1.14
C ALA A 102 -20.61 18.61 1.09
N GLY A 103 -20.46 19.68 0.31
CA GLY A 103 -19.26 20.49 0.21
C GLY A 103 -18.95 21.22 1.52
N ASP A 104 -19.96 21.84 2.13
CA ASP A 104 -19.85 22.49 3.44
C ASP A 104 -19.50 21.48 4.52
N ALA A 105 -20.13 20.31 4.51
CA ALA A 105 -19.85 19.24 5.47
C ALA A 105 -18.43 18.68 5.32
N TYR A 106 -17.95 18.55 4.07
CA TYR A 106 -16.57 18.14 3.76
C TYR A 106 -15.55 19.16 4.25
N ALA A 107 -15.78 20.44 3.96
CA ALA A 107 -14.84 21.54 4.21
C ALA A 107 -14.99 22.20 5.60
N GLY A 108 -16.00 21.80 6.36
CA GLY A 108 -16.36 22.33 7.67
C GLY A 108 -16.25 21.31 8.81
N PRO A 109 -16.38 21.77 10.07
CA PRO A 109 -16.38 20.91 11.24
C PRO A 109 -17.73 20.17 11.37
N THR A 110 -17.83 18.98 10.78
CA THR A 110 -19.02 18.12 10.82
C THR A 110 -18.84 16.95 11.77
N ARG A 111 -19.90 16.56 12.47
CA ARG A 111 -19.95 15.43 13.40
C ARG A 111 -21.13 14.50 13.10
N LEU A 112 -20.86 13.21 13.02
CA LEU A 112 -21.79 12.11 12.73
C LEU A 112 -22.18 11.37 14.01
N ASP A 113 -22.48 12.14 15.06
CA ASP A 113 -22.71 11.63 16.41
C ASP A 113 -23.81 10.55 16.41
N GLY A 114 -23.48 9.38 16.96
CA GLY A 114 -24.41 8.25 17.08
C GLY A 114 -24.55 7.38 15.84
N LEU A 115 -24.01 7.79 14.68
CA LEU A 115 -23.97 6.95 13.50
C LEU A 115 -22.88 5.88 13.62
N THR A 116 -23.18 4.68 13.12
CA THR A 116 -22.22 3.59 13.01
C THR A 116 -21.90 3.35 11.53
N VAL A 117 -20.61 3.41 11.19
CA VAL A 117 -20.07 3.17 9.85
C VAL A 117 -19.35 1.83 9.83
N PHE A 118 -19.69 0.97 8.87
CA PHE A 118 -19.08 -0.34 8.70
C PHE A 118 -18.27 -0.41 7.40
N ASP A 119 -17.06 -0.96 7.49
CA ASP A 119 -16.23 -1.32 6.35
C ASP A 119 -15.94 -2.82 6.40
N CYS A 120 -16.47 -3.57 5.43
CA CYS A 120 -16.37 -5.02 5.35
C CYS A 120 -15.15 -5.52 4.55
N PHE A 121 -14.35 -4.60 4.00
CA PHE A 121 -13.06 -4.86 3.35
C PHE A 121 -12.05 -3.80 3.80
N ALA A 122 -11.91 -3.68 5.11
CA ALA A 122 -11.34 -2.48 5.70
C ALA A 122 -9.86 -2.22 5.36
N GLY A 123 -9.09 -3.24 4.96
CA GLY A 123 -7.73 -3.08 4.47
C GLY A 123 -6.85 -2.30 5.45
N SER A 124 -6.38 -1.11 5.06
CA SER A 124 -5.59 -0.22 5.93
C SER A 124 -6.40 0.64 6.91
N GLY A 125 -7.73 0.59 6.85
CA GLY A 125 -8.64 1.32 7.75
C GLY A 125 -8.99 2.74 7.29
N THR A 126 -8.90 3.05 5.99
CA THR A 126 -9.20 4.41 5.48
C THR A 126 -10.61 4.87 5.83
N THR A 127 -11.63 4.05 5.58
CA THR A 127 -13.02 4.38 5.97
C THR A 127 -13.14 4.63 7.45
N LEU A 128 -12.54 3.75 8.26
CA LEU A 128 -12.63 3.79 9.72
C LEU A 128 -12.06 5.10 10.27
N VAL A 129 -10.87 5.47 9.79
CA VAL A 129 -10.20 6.73 10.17
C VAL A 129 -11.05 7.94 9.79
N GLU A 130 -11.59 7.98 8.57
CA GLU A 130 -12.42 9.11 8.14
C GLU A 130 -13.77 9.17 8.88
N ALA A 131 -14.36 8.03 9.21
CA ALA A 131 -15.58 7.95 10.01
C ALA A 131 -15.36 8.48 11.43
N VAL A 132 -14.28 8.05 12.09
CA VAL A 132 -13.93 8.51 13.44
C VAL A 132 -13.54 9.99 13.46
N LYS A 133 -12.80 10.48 12.45
CA LYS A 133 -12.53 11.93 12.26
C LYS A 133 -13.81 12.75 12.13
N LEU A 134 -14.88 12.15 11.61
CA LEU A 134 -16.20 12.76 11.55
C LEU A 134 -17.04 12.45 12.80
N GLY A 135 -16.52 11.81 13.85
CA GLY A 135 -17.23 11.55 15.11
C GLY A 135 -18.16 10.34 15.10
N ALA A 136 -18.18 9.54 14.04
CA ALA A 136 -18.95 8.30 14.00
C ALA A 136 -18.29 7.17 14.80
N ARG A 137 -19.09 6.17 15.18
CA ARG A 137 -18.58 4.86 15.57
C ARG A 137 -18.14 4.10 14.32
N ALA A 138 -17.05 3.36 14.41
CA ALA A 138 -16.52 2.62 13.28
C ALA A 138 -16.47 1.12 13.56
N VAL A 139 -16.87 0.31 12.58
CA VAL A 139 -16.70 -1.14 12.57
C VAL A 139 -15.83 -1.49 11.37
N GLY A 140 -14.71 -2.16 11.62
CA GLY A 140 -13.79 -2.62 10.59
C GLY A 140 -13.71 -4.13 10.61
N ARG A 141 -13.87 -4.75 9.45
CA ARG A 141 -13.58 -6.17 9.29
C ARG A 141 -12.75 -6.41 8.05
N ASP A 142 -11.75 -7.28 8.21
CA ASP A 142 -10.96 -7.80 7.12
C ASP A 142 -10.58 -9.23 7.46
N ILE A 143 -10.61 -10.11 6.47
CA ILE A 143 -10.27 -11.52 6.69
C ILE A 143 -8.80 -11.71 7.02
N ASN A 144 -7.95 -10.75 6.62
CA ASN A 144 -6.51 -10.82 6.83
C ASN A 144 -6.10 -10.27 8.21
N PRO A 145 -5.41 -11.05 9.06
CA PRO A 145 -5.00 -10.62 10.39
C PRO A 145 -3.98 -9.48 10.38
N VAL A 146 -3.17 -9.34 9.32
CA VAL A 146 -2.23 -8.23 9.16
C VAL A 146 -3.01 -6.94 8.88
N ALA A 147 -4.03 -6.98 8.02
CA ALA A 147 -4.90 -5.84 7.75
C ALA A 147 -5.59 -5.36 9.04
N ALA A 148 -6.16 -6.28 9.82
CA ALA A 148 -6.80 -5.98 11.09
C ALA A 148 -5.83 -5.32 12.07
N LEU A 149 -4.58 -5.80 12.19
CA LEU A 149 -3.55 -5.14 13.00
C LEU A 149 -3.29 -3.69 12.54
N VAL A 150 -3.17 -3.46 11.23
CA VAL A 150 -2.98 -2.11 10.68
C VAL A 150 -4.16 -1.20 10.99
N GLN A 151 -5.40 -1.70 10.87
CA GLN A 151 -6.61 -0.95 11.21
C GLN A 151 -6.67 -0.56 12.68
N ARG A 152 -6.38 -1.51 13.57
CA ARG A 152 -6.31 -1.27 15.02
C ARG A 152 -5.34 -0.13 15.31
N GLN A 153 -4.15 -0.17 14.70
CA GLN A 153 -3.14 0.86 14.88
C GLN A 153 -3.42 2.17 14.14
N ALA A 154 -4.24 2.18 13.10
CA ALA A 154 -4.71 3.42 12.49
C ALA A 154 -5.64 4.20 13.44
N LEU A 155 -6.35 3.50 14.33
CA LEU A 155 -7.41 4.04 15.18
C LEU A 155 -7.01 4.19 16.66
N ALA A 156 -6.12 3.35 17.15
CA ALA A 156 -5.77 3.28 18.56
C ALA A 156 -5.25 4.62 19.10
N ARG A 157 -5.73 4.98 20.29
CA ARG A 157 -5.11 5.99 21.14
C ARG A 157 -3.72 5.51 21.57
N TRP A 158 -2.72 6.38 21.44
CA TRP A 158 -1.41 6.19 22.05
C TRP A 158 -1.09 7.35 22.98
N ASP A 159 -0.39 7.07 24.07
CA ASP A 159 0.33 8.09 24.83
C ASP A 159 1.76 8.23 24.28
N GLU A 160 2.15 9.44 23.88
CA GLU A 160 3.47 9.67 23.28
C GLU A 160 4.62 9.40 24.26
N GLY A 161 4.40 9.63 25.55
CA GLY A 161 5.37 9.35 26.61
C GLY A 161 5.56 7.86 26.83
N LEU A 162 4.47 7.09 26.92
CA LEU A 162 4.51 5.63 27.02
C LEU A 162 5.11 5.02 25.75
N LEU A 163 4.73 5.51 24.57
CA LEU A 163 5.24 5.02 23.29
C LEU A 163 6.77 5.22 23.18
N THR A 164 7.24 6.40 23.56
CA THR A 164 8.68 6.72 23.61
C THR A 164 9.41 5.88 24.66
N THR A 165 8.77 5.61 25.80
CA THR A 165 9.34 4.77 26.87
C THR A 165 9.48 3.33 26.41
N ALA A 166 8.43 2.76 25.82
CA ALA A 166 8.45 1.42 25.23
C ALA A 166 9.52 1.30 24.13
N PHE A 167 9.64 2.30 23.24
CA PHE A 167 10.70 2.34 22.23
C PHE A 167 12.10 2.31 22.85
N LYS A 168 12.33 3.05 23.94
CA LYS A 168 13.61 3.04 24.68
C LYS A 168 13.89 1.71 25.36
N GLN A 169 12.87 1.00 25.83
CA GLN A 169 13.03 -0.35 26.39
C GLN A 169 13.46 -1.34 25.30
N VAL A 170 12.84 -1.28 24.12
CA VAL A 170 13.27 -2.08 22.95
C VAL A 170 14.71 -1.74 22.58
N ALA A 171 15.06 -0.44 22.54
CA ALA A 171 16.42 0.01 22.29
C ALA A 171 17.42 -0.60 23.28
N ALA A 172 17.15 -0.49 24.58
CA ALA A 172 18.01 -1.02 25.63
C ALA A 172 18.18 -2.56 25.56
N ALA A 173 17.20 -3.28 25.00
CA ALA A 173 17.24 -4.73 24.89
C ALA A 173 18.07 -5.24 23.71
N CYS A 174 18.08 -4.54 22.57
CA CYS A 174 18.69 -5.09 21.34
C CYS A 174 19.57 -4.13 20.53
N GLN A 175 19.51 -2.81 20.74
CA GLN A 175 20.20 -1.83 19.87
C GLN A 175 21.71 -2.09 19.81
N ASP A 176 22.36 -2.18 20.97
CA ASP A 176 23.83 -2.29 21.06
C ASP A 176 24.33 -3.55 20.34
N GLU A 177 23.61 -4.66 20.46
CA GLU A 177 23.97 -5.92 19.81
C GLU A 177 23.75 -5.87 18.29
N ILE A 178 22.64 -5.29 17.83
CA ILE A 178 22.38 -5.09 16.40
C ILE A 178 23.45 -4.17 15.79
N GLU A 179 23.83 -3.10 16.49
CA GLU A 179 24.91 -2.22 16.05
C GLU A 179 26.26 -2.91 16.06
N ARG A 180 26.57 -3.73 17.07
CA ARG A 180 27.84 -4.47 17.16
C ARG A 180 28.08 -5.35 15.93
N VAL A 181 27.05 -6.01 15.42
CA VAL A 181 27.14 -6.89 14.24
C VAL A 181 27.04 -6.16 12.89
N HIS A 182 26.90 -4.82 12.91
CA HIS A 182 26.89 -3.93 11.74
C HIS A 182 28.00 -2.87 11.83
N ARG A 183 29.22 -3.30 12.15
CA ARG A 183 30.40 -2.42 12.24
C ARG A 183 31.53 -2.85 11.32
N SER A 184 32.34 -1.89 10.90
CA SER A 184 33.62 -2.15 10.22
C SER A 184 34.68 -2.58 11.23
N ALA A 185 35.83 -3.09 10.75
CA ALA A 185 36.99 -3.37 11.59
C ALA A 185 37.49 -2.13 12.36
N ALA A 186 37.24 -0.93 11.85
CA ALA A 186 37.56 0.35 12.49
C ALA A 186 36.46 0.83 13.48
N GLY A 187 35.39 0.06 13.67
CA GLY A 187 34.28 0.39 14.57
C GLY A 187 33.22 1.33 14.00
N GLU A 188 33.35 1.75 12.74
CA GLU A 188 32.38 2.60 12.04
C GLU A 188 31.10 1.81 11.71
N HIS A 189 29.97 2.51 11.61
CA HIS A 189 28.71 1.87 11.27
C HIS A 189 28.67 1.46 9.79
N VAL A 190 28.27 0.22 9.53
CA VAL A 190 27.95 -0.24 8.17
C VAL A 190 26.47 -0.01 7.91
N LEU A 191 26.18 0.86 6.95
CA LEU A 191 24.81 1.18 6.55
C LEU A 191 24.19 0.04 5.75
N TYR A 192 24.97 -0.51 4.82
CA TYR A 192 24.53 -1.58 3.92
C TYR A 192 25.65 -2.57 3.60
N TYR A 193 25.30 -3.85 3.59
CA TYR A 193 26.11 -4.90 2.97
C TYR A 193 25.47 -5.29 1.63
N PHE A 194 26.29 -5.39 0.59
CA PHE A 194 25.87 -5.78 -0.74
C PHE A 194 26.19 -7.24 -0.96
N TRP A 195 25.18 -8.00 -1.39
CA TRP A 195 25.27 -9.44 -1.61
C TRP A 195 25.11 -9.77 -3.09
N VAL A 196 25.67 -10.89 -3.53
CA VAL A 196 25.45 -11.48 -4.85
C VAL A 196 25.10 -12.96 -4.70
N LEU A 197 24.14 -13.44 -5.49
CA LEU A 197 23.74 -14.84 -5.54
C LEU A 197 24.64 -15.65 -6.48
N HIS A 198 24.87 -16.92 -6.14
CA HIS A 198 25.76 -17.85 -6.84
C HIS A 198 24.99 -19.02 -7.45
N VAL A 199 25.36 -19.44 -8.65
CA VAL A 199 24.84 -20.67 -9.27
C VAL A 199 25.94 -21.37 -10.05
N ALA A 200 25.93 -22.71 -10.03
CA ALA A 200 26.88 -23.49 -10.81
C ALA A 200 26.47 -23.59 -12.28
N CYS A 201 27.44 -23.45 -13.19
CA CYS A 201 27.26 -23.77 -14.60
C CYS A 201 26.99 -25.28 -14.77
N ARG A 202 25.90 -25.65 -15.44
CA ARG A 202 25.53 -27.06 -15.67
C ARG A 202 26.49 -27.85 -16.55
N GLU A 203 27.31 -27.16 -17.34
CA GLU A 203 28.23 -27.81 -18.29
C GLU A 203 29.62 -28.03 -17.69
N CYS A 204 30.20 -27.00 -17.06
CA CYS A 204 31.57 -27.07 -16.52
C CYS A 204 31.67 -26.99 -15.00
N GLY A 205 30.57 -26.74 -14.28
CA GLY A 205 30.56 -26.61 -12.82
C GLY A 205 31.12 -25.29 -12.28
N ASP A 206 31.49 -24.36 -13.16
CA ASP A 206 31.99 -23.02 -12.79
C ASP A 206 30.97 -22.26 -11.92
N ASP A 207 31.44 -21.61 -10.86
CA ASP A 207 30.59 -20.82 -9.96
C ASP A 207 30.35 -19.43 -10.54
N VAL A 208 29.09 -19.10 -10.80
CA VAL A 208 28.70 -17.86 -11.48
C VAL A 208 28.01 -16.91 -10.52
N GLU A 209 28.68 -15.80 -10.21
CA GLU A 209 28.09 -14.67 -9.48
C GLU A 209 27.09 -13.93 -10.37
N LEU A 210 25.84 -13.80 -9.93
CA LEU A 210 24.72 -13.31 -10.77
C LEU A 210 24.69 -11.79 -11.00
N PHE A 211 25.86 -11.13 -11.15
CA PHE A 211 25.94 -9.72 -11.52
C PHE A 211 25.32 -9.48 -12.90
N SER A 212 24.37 -8.54 -12.97
CA SER A 212 23.92 -8.01 -14.27
C SER A 212 24.82 -6.88 -14.78
N SER A 213 25.52 -6.21 -13.85
CA SER A 213 26.57 -5.24 -14.14
C SER A 213 27.50 -5.19 -12.95
N TYR A 214 28.79 -4.94 -13.19
CA TYR A 214 29.77 -4.65 -12.16
C TYR A 214 29.59 -3.26 -11.56
N VAL A 215 28.86 -2.34 -12.21
CA VAL A 215 28.49 -1.05 -11.60
C VAL A 215 27.28 -1.23 -10.71
N PHE A 216 27.51 -1.32 -9.40
CA PHE A 216 26.49 -1.69 -8.42
C PHE A 216 25.87 -0.51 -7.67
N ALA A 217 26.54 0.63 -7.61
CA ALA A 217 26.02 1.83 -6.96
C ALA A 217 26.09 3.05 -7.89
N LYS A 218 24.96 3.76 -8.02
CA LYS A 218 24.82 4.99 -8.83
C LYS A 218 24.00 6.01 -8.06
N HIS A 219 24.15 7.29 -8.37
CA HIS A 219 23.21 8.30 -7.89
C HIS A 219 21.86 8.14 -8.60
N ALA A 220 20.75 8.50 -7.93
CA ALA A 220 19.41 8.49 -8.52
C ALA A 220 19.24 9.46 -9.70
N TYR A 221 20.19 10.39 -9.88
CA TYR A 221 20.24 11.37 -10.97
C TYR A 221 21.61 11.31 -11.65
N PRO A 222 21.90 10.23 -12.40
CA PRO A 222 23.24 9.98 -12.93
C PRO A 222 23.71 11.07 -13.90
N ALA A 223 22.78 11.68 -14.65
CA ALA A 223 23.11 12.81 -15.54
C ALA A 223 23.67 14.04 -14.79
N ARG A 224 23.34 14.22 -13.51
CA ARG A 224 23.84 15.33 -12.68
C ARG A 224 24.99 14.91 -11.76
N ARG A 225 25.05 13.62 -11.43
CA ARG A 225 26.00 13.00 -10.50
C ARG A 225 26.53 11.72 -11.16
N PRO A 226 27.49 11.84 -12.10
CA PRO A 226 27.86 10.73 -12.99
C PRO A 226 28.77 9.69 -12.34
N LEU A 227 29.41 10.03 -11.21
CA LEU A 227 30.23 9.09 -10.45
C LEU A 227 29.37 7.93 -9.92
N ALA A 228 29.93 6.73 -10.03
CA ALA A 228 29.35 5.47 -9.63
C ALA A 228 30.42 4.58 -9.00
N GLN A 229 30.01 3.44 -8.46
CA GLN A 229 30.92 2.43 -7.91
C GLN A 229 30.81 1.13 -8.70
N ALA A 230 31.96 0.59 -9.07
CA ALA A 230 32.12 -0.71 -9.68
C ALA A 230 32.79 -1.69 -8.71
N VAL A 231 32.49 -2.99 -8.87
CA VAL A 231 33.17 -4.08 -8.17
C VAL A 231 34.00 -4.89 -9.17
N CYS A 232 35.26 -5.18 -8.82
CA CYS A 232 36.13 -6.05 -9.62
C CYS A 232 35.62 -7.50 -9.59
N ALA A 233 35.46 -8.13 -10.75
CA ALA A 233 34.96 -9.50 -10.85
C ALA A 233 35.90 -10.57 -10.26
N THR A 234 37.18 -10.24 -10.09
CA THR A 234 38.20 -11.22 -9.66
C THR A 234 38.50 -11.13 -8.17
N CYS A 235 38.55 -9.92 -7.62
CA CYS A 235 39.00 -9.69 -6.23
C CYS A 235 38.03 -8.86 -5.39
N HIS A 236 36.88 -8.49 -5.95
CA HIS A 236 35.85 -7.65 -5.33
C HIS A 236 36.33 -6.29 -4.79
N ASP A 237 37.48 -5.80 -5.28
CA ASP A 237 37.90 -4.42 -5.03
C ASP A 237 36.85 -3.44 -5.56
N VAL A 238 36.62 -2.35 -4.81
CA VAL A 238 35.59 -1.35 -5.09
C VAL A 238 36.23 -0.11 -5.69
N VAL A 239 35.78 0.27 -6.88
CA VAL A 239 36.42 1.30 -7.69
C VAL A 239 35.39 2.38 -8.04
N ALA A 240 35.75 3.64 -7.78
CA ALA A 240 34.98 4.78 -8.27
C ALA A 240 35.17 4.92 -9.78
N VAL A 241 34.05 4.96 -10.52
CA VAL A 241 34.04 5.01 -11.99
C VAL A 241 33.09 6.10 -12.49
N ASN A 242 33.29 6.53 -13.74
CA ASN A 242 32.35 7.37 -14.47
C ASN A 242 31.82 6.61 -15.70
N PRO A 243 30.70 5.89 -15.59
CA PRO A 243 30.15 5.10 -16.70
C PRO A 243 29.69 5.92 -17.91
N ALA A 244 29.64 7.26 -17.81
CA ALA A 244 29.35 8.12 -18.95
C ALA A 244 30.60 8.42 -19.80
N GLU A 245 31.80 8.22 -19.24
CA GLU A 245 33.08 8.55 -19.88
C GLU A 245 33.97 7.31 -20.09
N GLN A 246 33.69 6.23 -19.36
CA GLN A 246 34.46 4.99 -19.38
C GLN A 246 33.57 3.85 -19.88
N SER A 247 34.17 2.87 -20.57
CA SER A 247 33.52 1.59 -20.89
C SER A 247 33.97 0.45 -19.97
N GLY A 248 35.08 0.64 -19.25
CA GLY A 248 35.72 -0.36 -18.40
C GLY A 248 36.55 0.30 -17.29
N PHE A 249 37.25 -0.49 -16.50
CA PHE A 249 38.01 -0.02 -15.33
C PHE A 249 39.15 -0.98 -14.95
N THR A 250 40.12 -0.47 -14.20
CA THR A 250 41.19 -1.26 -13.60
C THR A 250 41.10 -1.13 -12.08
N CYS A 251 41.11 -2.26 -11.36
CA CYS A 251 41.08 -2.24 -9.90
C CYS A 251 42.46 -1.95 -9.29
N ALA A 252 42.52 -1.66 -7.99
CA ALA A 252 43.77 -1.40 -7.28
C ALA A 252 44.75 -2.59 -7.33
N ASN A 253 44.24 -3.81 -7.48
CA ASN A 253 45.03 -5.04 -7.62
C ASN A 253 45.50 -5.32 -9.06
N GLY A 254 45.25 -4.42 -10.01
CA GLY A 254 45.73 -4.54 -11.40
C GLY A 254 44.89 -5.41 -12.34
N HIS A 255 43.71 -5.89 -11.92
CA HIS A 255 42.78 -6.56 -12.82
C HIS A 255 42.09 -5.55 -13.74
N GLU A 256 42.17 -5.78 -15.05
CA GLU A 256 41.57 -4.93 -16.07
C GLU A 256 40.23 -5.50 -16.55
N HIS A 257 39.21 -4.65 -16.61
CA HIS A 257 37.89 -4.96 -17.14
C HIS A 257 37.58 -4.07 -18.34
N ALA A 258 37.37 -4.66 -19.51
CA ALA A 258 37.05 -3.92 -20.74
C ALA A 258 35.59 -3.42 -20.80
N THR A 259 34.70 -4.03 -20.02
CA THR A 259 33.26 -3.71 -19.93
C THR A 259 32.79 -3.65 -18.46
N PHE A 260 31.66 -2.99 -18.22
CA PHE A 260 30.91 -3.05 -16.97
C PHE A 260 29.85 -4.16 -16.92
N ASP A 261 29.68 -4.91 -18.00
CA ASP A 261 28.68 -5.98 -18.09
C ASP A 261 29.06 -7.14 -17.18
N GLY A 262 28.10 -7.61 -16.39
CA GLY A 262 28.25 -8.84 -15.61
C GLY A 262 27.90 -10.08 -16.45
N PRO A 263 28.06 -11.29 -15.88
CA PRO A 263 27.75 -12.54 -16.55
C PRO A 263 26.26 -12.72 -16.87
N VAL A 264 25.36 -11.89 -16.31
CA VAL A 264 23.91 -12.03 -16.48
C VAL A 264 23.33 -10.94 -17.38
N ASN A 265 22.63 -11.35 -18.45
CA ASN A 265 21.83 -10.45 -19.28
C ASN A 265 20.39 -10.96 -19.40
N GLY A 266 19.45 -10.18 -18.84
CA GLY A 266 18.03 -10.55 -18.84
C GLY A 266 17.80 -11.85 -18.08
N ARG A 267 17.42 -12.92 -18.80
CA ARG A 267 17.16 -14.26 -18.23
C ARG A 267 18.34 -15.23 -18.38
N LYS A 268 19.39 -14.84 -19.10
CA LYS A 268 20.54 -15.70 -19.42
C LYS A 268 21.74 -15.34 -18.56
N MET A 269 22.56 -16.35 -18.28
CA MET A 269 23.88 -16.20 -17.68
C MET A 269 24.94 -16.82 -18.58
N MET A 270 26.17 -16.33 -18.47
CA MET A 270 27.35 -16.86 -19.15
C MET A 270 28.46 -17.11 -18.12
N CYS A 271 29.01 -18.33 -18.09
CA CYS A 271 30.12 -18.66 -17.18
C CYS A 271 31.49 -18.22 -17.75
N GLY A 272 32.55 -18.33 -16.95
CA GLY A 272 33.92 -17.95 -17.36
C GLY A 272 34.47 -18.79 -18.52
N SER A 273 33.94 -20.00 -18.73
CA SER A 273 34.27 -20.84 -19.88
C SER A 273 33.48 -20.52 -21.16
N GLY A 274 32.54 -19.57 -21.10
CA GLY A 274 31.74 -19.13 -22.26
C GLY A 274 30.43 -19.90 -22.48
N HIS A 275 30.10 -20.89 -21.66
CA HIS A 275 28.80 -21.58 -21.73
C HIS A 275 27.67 -20.62 -21.35
N THR A 276 26.56 -20.68 -22.08
CA THR A 276 25.39 -19.80 -21.85
C THR A 276 24.15 -20.63 -21.55
N SER A 277 23.46 -20.32 -20.46
CA SER A 277 22.21 -20.99 -20.07
C SER A 277 21.20 -20.01 -19.48
N ALA A 278 19.94 -20.41 -19.31
CA ALA A 278 19.01 -19.59 -18.54
C ALA A 278 19.35 -19.71 -17.05
N VAL A 279 19.21 -18.61 -16.30
CA VAL A 279 19.44 -18.62 -14.84
C VAL A 279 18.53 -19.65 -14.17
N VAL A 280 17.28 -19.77 -14.63
CA VAL A 280 16.32 -20.75 -14.13
C VAL A 280 16.77 -22.20 -14.29
N ASP A 281 17.50 -22.51 -15.36
CA ASP A 281 18.02 -23.86 -15.56
C ASP A 281 19.07 -24.13 -14.48
N ALA A 282 19.98 -23.19 -14.20
CA ALA A 282 20.96 -23.35 -13.13
C ALA A 282 20.31 -23.54 -11.75
N LEU A 283 19.19 -22.84 -11.48
CA LEU A 283 18.42 -22.98 -10.24
C LEU A 283 17.81 -24.37 -10.07
N ASP A 284 17.37 -25.02 -11.15
CA ASP A 284 16.81 -26.37 -11.10
C ASP A 284 17.85 -27.41 -10.59
N ALA A 285 19.15 -27.09 -10.58
CA ALA A 285 20.20 -27.99 -10.07
C ALA A 285 20.33 -27.94 -8.54
N LEU A 286 19.71 -26.95 -7.89
CA LEU A 286 19.74 -26.75 -6.44
C LEU A 286 18.69 -27.58 -5.70
N ASP A 287 17.94 -28.44 -6.40
CA ASP A 287 16.93 -29.36 -5.85
C ASP A 287 15.98 -28.68 -4.85
N GLY A 288 15.45 -27.51 -5.24
CA GLY A 288 14.49 -26.77 -4.43
C GLY A 288 15.09 -25.98 -3.25
N HIS A 289 16.42 -25.79 -3.21
CA HIS A 289 17.10 -24.88 -2.28
C HIS A 289 17.37 -23.52 -2.95
N PRO A 290 17.36 -22.42 -2.18
CA PRO A 290 17.74 -21.11 -2.71
C PRO A 290 19.25 -21.08 -3.05
N PRO A 291 19.66 -20.22 -4.00
CA PRO A 291 21.07 -19.97 -4.28
C PRO A 291 21.86 -19.54 -3.05
N ASP A 292 23.11 -19.97 -2.97
CA ASP A 292 24.06 -19.41 -2.01
C ASP A 292 24.33 -17.94 -2.34
N ALA A 293 24.76 -17.18 -1.32
CA ALA A 293 25.02 -15.76 -1.42
C ALA A 293 26.33 -15.39 -0.73
N SER A 294 27.08 -14.44 -1.30
CA SER A 294 28.27 -13.86 -0.68
C SER A 294 28.19 -12.33 -0.63
N MET A 295 28.87 -11.73 0.35
CA MET A 295 29.03 -10.27 0.42
C MET A 295 30.18 -9.84 -0.50
N TYR A 296 29.96 -8.83 -1.34
CA TYR A 296 30.99 -8.31 -2.25
C TYR A 296 31.40 -6.86 -1.96
N ALA A 297 30.55 -6.06 -1.30
CA ALA A 297 30.87 -4.69 -0.91
C ALA A 297 30.09 -4.24 0.34
N LYS A 298 30.55 -3.17 0.98
CA LYS A 298 29.86 -2.50 2.09
C LYS A 298 29.81 -0.98 1.90
N LEU A 299 28.77 -0.33 2.42
CA LEU A 299 28.70 1.14 2.55
C LEU A 299 28.83 1.52 4.02
N VAL A 300 29.90 2.24 4.35
CA VAL A 300 30.25 2.66 5.71
C VAL A 300 29.87 4.13 5.92
N LEU A 301 29.38 4.46 7.11
CA LEU A 301 29.25 5.83 7.60
C LEU A 301 30.45 6.16 8.48
N THR A 302 31.33 7.04 7.98
CA THR A 302 32.55 7.46 8.67
C THR A 302 32.24 8.41 9.83
N ALA A 303 33.22 8.63 10.73
CA ALA A 303 33.05 9.47 11.91
C ALA A 303 32.73 10.95 11.58
N ASP A 304 33.15 11.44 10.41
CA ASP A 304 32.82 12.79 9.90
C ASP A 304 31.48 12.84 9.13
N GLY A 305 30.75 11.73 9.08
CA GLY A 305 29.43 11.62 8.44
C GLY A 305 29.47 11.39 6.93
N ALA A 306 30.64 11.16 6.34
CA ALA A 306 30.78 10.77 4.94
C ALA A 306 30.33 9.31 4.71
N ARG A 307 29.96 9.02 3.46
CA ARG A 307 29.55 7.67 3.04
C ARG A 307 30.62 7.11 2.12
N GLU A 308 31.19 5.97 2.50
CA GLU A 308 32.28 5.34 1.75
C GLU A 308 31.94 3.90 1.37
N TYR A 309 32.08 3.59 0.09
CA TYR A 309 31.99 2.21 -0.39
C TYR A 309 33.34 1.54 -0.22
N ARG A 310 33.35 0.36 0.39
CA ARG A 310 34.57 -0.40 0.66
C ARG A 310 34.39 -1.88 0.28
N PRO A 311 35.47 -2.59 -0.07
CA PRO A 311 35.44 -4.04 -0.21
C PRO A 311 35.07 -4.75 1.09
N ILE A 312 34.67 -6.01 0.99
CA ILE A 312 34.47 -6.90 2.14
C ILE A 312 35.81 -7.49 2.57
N ASP A 313 36.12 -7.34 3.85
CA ASP A 313 37.35 -7.84 4.47
C ASP A 313 37.09 -9.07 5.35
N ASP A 314 38.17 -9.65 5.88
CA ASP A 314 38.08 -10.86 6.70
C ASP A 314 37.38 -10.62 8.04
N PHE A 315 37.38 -9.38 8.53
CA PHE A 315 36.63 -9.02 9.73
C PHE A 315 35.12 -9.10 9.47
N ASP A 316 34.63 -8.59 8.33
CA ASP A 316 33.22 -8.68 7.99
C ASP A 316 32.75 -10.14 7.86
N ARG A 317 33.58 -11.00 7.24
CA ARG A 317 33.29 -12.44 7.08
C ARG A 317 33.23 -13.14 8.44
N ALA A 318 34.24 -12.92 9.28
CA ALA A 318 34.28 -13.49 10.63
C ALA A 318 33.12 -13.01 11.51
N LEU A 319 32.75 -11.73 11.41
CA LEU A 319 31.61 -11.16 12.14
C LEU A 319 30.28 -11.78 11.68
N TYR A 320 30.10 -12.00 10.38
CA TYR A 320 28.92 -12.70 9.85
C TYR A 320 28.84 -14.14 10.35
N GLU A 321 29.92 -14.90 10.28
CA GLU A 321 29.97 -16.28 10.79
C GLU A 321 29.72 -16.36 12.30
N GLN A 322 30.28 -15.42 13.07
CA GLN A 322 29.97 -15.30 14.50
C GLN A 322 28.48 -15.06 14.71
N THR A 323 27.87 -14.15 13.95
CA THR A 323 26.44 -13.83 14.09
C THR A 323 25.55 -15.01 13.69
N ALA A 324 25.94 -15.78 12.69
CA ALA A 324 25.24 -17.00 12.32
C ALA A 324 25.24 -18.04 13.45
N ARG A 325 26.35 -18.20 14.17
CA ARG A 325 26.40 -19.04 15.38
C ARG A 325 25.50 -18.50 16.49
N LEU A 326 25.52 -17.18 16.73
CA LEU A 326 24.65 -16.56 17.74
C LEU A 326 23.16 -16.78 17.42
N HIS A 327 22.78 -16.71 16.15
CA HIS A 327 21.42 -17.05 15.71
C HIS A 327 21.02 -18.47 16.13
N GLU A 328 21.90 -19.45 15.92
CA GLU A 328 21.65 -20.85 16.29
C GLU A 328 21.63 -21.05 17.81
N GLU A 329 22.59 -20.45 18.53
CA GLU A 329 22.72 -20.54 19.99
C GLU A 329 21.52 -19.93 20.72
N HIS A 330 20.97 -18.83 20.20
CA HIS A 330 19.85 -18.11 20.79
C HIS A 330 18.48 -18.43 20.16
N ALA A 331 18.39 -19.42 19.27
CA ALA A 331 17.18 -19.70 18.49
C ALA A 331 15.90 -19.87 19.34
N GLY A 332 16.03 -20.34 20.59
CA GLY A 332 14.89 -20.51 21.51
C GLY A 332 14.34 -19.21 22.10
N ASP A 333 15.14 -18.15 22.17
CA ASP A 333 14.77 -16.87 22.78
C ASP A 333 14.25 -15.86 21.73
N LEU A 334 14.74 -15.99 20.49
CA LEU A 334 14.42 -15.13 19.36
C LEU A 334 12.97 -15.31 18.89
N VAL A 335 12.44 -14.25 18.27
CA VAL A 335 11.29 -14.41 17.37
C VAL A 335 11.82 -14.80 15.98
N SER A 336 11.20 -15.78 15.33
CA SER A 336 11.59 -16.21 13.98
C SER A 336 10.36 -16.33 13.08
N PRO A 337 10.53 -16.14 11.75
CA PRO A 337 9.44 -16.32 10.81
C PRO A 337 9.11 -17.81 10.70
N VAL A 338 7.82 -18.13 10.83
CA VAL A 338 7.33 -19.51 10.70
C VAL A 338 6.60 -19.75 9.38
N GLY A 339 6.46 -21.01 8.99
CA GLY A 339 5.61 -21.42 7.87
C GLY A 339 6.33 -21.64 6.54
N HIS A 340 5.56 -22.17 5.59
CA HIS A 340 6.00 -22.53 4.24
C HIS A 340 5.33 -21.67 3.18
N LEU A 341 5.99 -21.52 2.03
CA LEU A 341 5.40 -20.88 0.86
C LEU A 341 4.42 -21.84 0.20
N GLU A 342 3.15 -21.46 0.17
CA GLU A 342 2.13 -22.12 -0.64
C GLU A 342 2.20 -21.67 -2.10
N SER A 343 1.77 -22.52 -3.03
CA SER A 343 1.66 -22.15 -4.44
C SER A 343 0.64 -21.02 -4.62
N GLY A 344 0.99 -20.03 -5.43
CA GLY A 344 0.20 -18.82 -5.61
C GLY A 344 0.81 -17.92 -6.66
N TYR A 345 0.10 -16.87 -7.05
CA TYR A 345 0.55 -15.94 -8.09
C TYR A 345 1.87 -15.25 -7.71
N ASN A 346 1.92 -14.66 -6.51
CA ASN A 346 3.07 -13.93 -5.99
C ASN A 346 4.18 -14.86 -5.50
N THR A 347 3.85 -16.06 -5.03
CA THR A 347 4.84 -17.01 -4.50
C THR A 347 5.45 -17.91 -5.57
N THR A 348 4.89 -17.97 -6.79
CA THR A 348 5.43 -18.79 -7.90
C THR A 348 6.88 -18.46 -8.22
N MET A 349 7.26 -17.17 -8.24
CA MET A 349 8.63 -16.78 -8.57
C MET A 349 9.63 -17.14 -7.45
N PRO A 350 9.39 -16.82 -6.17
CA PRO A 350 10.21 -17.34 -5.07
C PRO A 350 10.35 -18.86 -5.09
N LEU A 351 9.25 -19.60 -5.35
CA LEU A 351 9.28 -21.06 -5.45
C LEU A 351 10.18 -21.55 -6.59
N ARG A 352 10.17 -20.88 -7.76
CA ARG A 352 11.11 -21.20 -8.86
C ARG A 352 12.57 -20.93 -8.51
N TRP A 353 12.83 -20.05 -7.54
CA TRP A 353 14.17 -19.76 -7.04
C TRP A 353 14.56 -20.60 -5.82
N GLY A 354 13.81 -21.66 -5.49
CA GLY A 354 14.14 -22.55 -4.38
C GLY A 354 13.75 -22.03 -3.00
N TYR A 355 13.12 -20.86 -2.88
CA TYR A 355 12.57 -20.41 -1.59
C TYR A 355 11.30 -21.23 -1.27
N ARG A 356 11.27 -21.87 -0.12
CA ARG A 356 10.20 -22.77 0.37
C ARG A 356 9.68 -22.39 1.75
N ARG A 357 10.48 -21.67 2.55
CA ARG A 357 10.16 -21.22 3.91
C ARG A 357 10.38 -19.72 4.04
N TRP A 358 9.59 -19.06 4.88
CA TRP A 358 9.69 -17.61 5.08
C TRP A 358 11.03 -17.18 5.70
N GLU A 359 11.67 -18.04 6.50
CA GLU A 359 13.04 -17.78 7.02
C GLU A 359 14.09 -17.62 5.92
N GLN A 360 13.92 -18.27 4.76
CA GLN A 360 14.90 -18.21 3.67
C GLN A 360 14.91 -16.84 2.97
N PHE A 361 13.97 -15.95 3.28
CA PHE A 361 13.96 -14.59 2.76
C PHE A 361 15.00 -13.69 3.45
N PHE A 362 15.73 -14.22 4.43
CA PHE A 362 16.66 -13.50 5.27
C PHE A 362 17.99 -14.27 5.36
N ASN A 363 19.10 -13.54 5.50
CA ASN A 363 20.37 -14.17 5.88
C ASN A 363 20.46 -14.35 7.40
N ALA A 364 21.48 -15.07 7.88
CA ALA A 364 21.59 -15.41 9.30
C ALA A 364 21.73 -14.18 10.21
N ARG A 365 22.46 -13.14 9.78
CA ARG A 365 22.58 -11.89 10.52
C ARG A 365 21.26 -11.13 10.61
N GLN A 366 20.48 -11.11 9.52
CA GLN A 366 19.14 -10.54 9.50
C GLN A 366 18.19 -11.31 10.43
N LEU A 367 18.19 -12.65 10.40
CA LEU A 367 17.37 -13.48 11.29
C LEU A 367 17.70 -13.22 12.75
N TYR A 368 18.98 -13.15 13.11
CA TYR A 368 19.41 -12.81 14.47
C TYR A 368 18.93 -11.43 14.91
N CYS A 369 19.23 -10.40 14.12
CA CYS A 369 18.94 -9.01 14.49
C CYS A 369 17.44 -8.73 14.55
N LEU A 370 16.67 -9.19 13.56
CA LEU A 370 15.22 -9.03 13.54
C LEU A 370 14.57 -9.92 14.60
N GLY A 371 15.15 -11.07 14.92
CA GLY A 371 14.67 -11.94 15.99
C GLY A 371 14.86 -11.34 17.38
N LEU A 372 16.00 -10.69 17.63
CA LEU A 372 16.24 -9.91 18.85
C LEU A 372 15.25 -8.74 18.97
N LEU A 373 15.08 -8.00 17.88
CA LEU A 373 14.16 -6.87 17.83
C LEU A 373 12.70 -7.31 18.05
N GLY A 374 12.29 -8.39 17.39
CA GLY A 374 10.96 -8.98 17.55
C GLY A 374 10.72 -9.50 18.97
N ALA A 375 11.72 -10.15 19.58
CA ALA A 375 11.66 -10.58 20.98
C ALA A 375 11.56 -9.39 21.95
N ALA A 376 12.38 -8.36 21.75
CA ALA A 376 12.34 -7.14 22.56
C ALA A 376 10.97 -6.45 22.52
N VAL A 377 10.28 -6.45 21.37
CA VAL A 377 8.90 -5.95 21.27
C VAL A 377 7.90 -6.93 21.90
N ARG A 378 8.05 -8.23 21.66
CA ARG A 378 7.19 -9.29 22.21
C ARG A 378 7.12 -9.21 23.74
N ASP A 379 8.26 -8.95 24.38
CA ASP A 379 8.47 -9.05 25.82
C ASP A 379 8.14 -7.76 26.60
N LEU A 380 7.69 -6.71 25.91
CA LEU A 380 7.07 -5.55 26.55
C LEU A 380 5.71 -5.91 27.17
N ASP A 381 5.30 -5.15 28.19
CA ASP A 381 3.96 -5.25 28.76
C ASP A 381 2.87 -4.95 27.72
N GLU A 382 1.76 -5.70 27.79
CA GLU A 382 0.62 -5.54 26.89
C GLU A 382 0.03 -4.12 26.99
N SER A 383 0.04 -3.41 25.87
CA SER A 383 -0.40 -2.02 25.76
C SER A 383 -0.66 -1.67 24.30
N ALA A 384 -1.39 -0.57 24.05
CA ALA A 384 -1.59 -0.07 22.69
C ALA A 384 -0.27 0.39 22.05
N GLU A 385 0.67 0.88 22.85
CA GLU A 385 2.00 1.30 22.45
C GLU A 385 2.87 0.11 22.03
N ARG A 386 2.82 -1.01 22.77
CA ARG A 386 3.44 -2.27 22.34
C ARG A 386 2.85 -2.74 21.02
N GLU A 387 1.53 -2.72 20.86
CA GLU A 387 0.86 -3.12 19.61
C GLU A 387 1.31 -2.23 18.42
N ALA A 388 1.52 -0.93 18.68
CA ALA A 388 2.09 0.01 17.71
C ALA A 388 3.54 -0.35 17.33
N LEU A 389 4.38 -0.71 18.30
CA LEU A 389 5.76 -1.15 18.06
C LEU A 389 5.83 -2.51 17.35
N ALA A 390 4.89 -3.43 17.60
CA ALA A 390 4.77 -4.68 16.85
C ALA A 390 4.41 -4.42 15.38
N THR A 391 3.50 -3.47 15.14
CA THR A 391 3.17 -3.00 13.78
C THR A 391 4.36 -2.32 13.12
N LEU A 392 5.12 -1.50 13.87
CA LEU A 392 6.36 -0.89 13.36
C LEU A 392 7.40 -1.95 12.98
N PHE A 393 7.64 -2.94 13.83
CA PHE A 393 8.55 -4.06 13.58
C PHE A 393 8.17 -4.78 12.28
N SER A 394 6.89 -5.13 12.12
CA SER A 394 6.38 -5.72 10.88
C SER A 394 6.65 -4.83 9.67
N GLY A 395 6.46 -3.52 9.81
CA GLY A 395 6.77 -2.54 8.77
C GLY A 395 8.25 -2.44 8.43
N THR A 396 9.15 -2.72 9.37
CA THR A 396 10.61 -2.75 9.14
C THR A 396 11.04 -3.93 8.25
N LEU A 397 10.29 -5.04 8.29
CA LEU A 397 10.61 -6.26 7.53
C LEU A 397 10.64 -6.03 6.02
N GLU A 398 9.82 -5.11 5.49
CA GLU A 398 9.78 -4.85 4.03
C GLU A 398 11.09 -4.30 3.47
N PHE A 399 11.93 -3.71 4.34
CA PHE A 399 13.22 -3.11 3.99
C PHE A 399 14.43 -3.97 4.39
N ASN A 400 14.25 -4.99 5.22
CA ASN A 400 15.36 -5.74 5.83
C ASN A 400 15.24 -7.22 5.51
N ASN A 401 15.52 -7.60 4.27
CA ASN A 401 15.42 -8.97 3.74
C ASN A 401 16.25 -9.09 2.45
N LEU A 402 16.44 -10.31 1.95
CA LEU A 402 17.22 -10.61 0.73
C LEU A 402 16.50 -10.24 -0.59
N PHE A 403 15.25 -9.80 -0.53
CA PHE A 403 14.47 -9.35 -1.67
C PHE A 403 14.56 -7.82 -1.87
N CYS A 404 15.30 -7.13 -1.00
CA CYS A 404 15.64 -5.72 -1.16
C CYS A 404 16.79 -5.53 -2.16
N SER A 405 16.77 -4.40 -2.88
CA SER A 405 17.87 -3.99 -3.76
C SER A 405 18.28 -2.54 -3.54
N TYR A 406 19.48 -2.18 -4.02
CA TYR A 406 19.94 -0.81 -3.96
C TYR A 406 19.23 0.07 -4.99
N LYS A 407 18.64 1.17 -4.51
CA LYS A 407 17.95 2.17 -5.35
C LYS A 407 18.90 3.22 -5.92
N GLY A 408 20.06 3.41 -5.28
CA GLY A 408 21.00 4.48 -5.59
C GLY A 408 20.96 5.62 -4.57
N GLU A 409 21.98 6.45 -4.60
CA GLU A 409 22.11 7.59 -3.69
C GLU A 409 21.06 8.68 -3.96
N GLY A 410 20.75 9.45 -2.93
CA GLY A 410 19.92 10.66 -3.04
C GLY A 410 18.41 10.45 -2.97
N THR A 411 17.89 9.22 -2.95
CA THR A 411 16.43 8.96 -2.87
C THR A 411 16.03 7.79 -1.98
N GLY A 412 16.56 7.68 -0.76
CA GLY A 412 16.38 6.52 0.12
C GLY A 412 17.03 5.26 -0.47
N ALA A 413 18.06 4.75 0.18
CA ALA A 413 18.97 3.77 -0.44
C ALA A 413 18.31 2.42 -0.73
N VAL A 414 17.37 1.99 0.13
CA VAL A 414 16.74 0.68 0.04
C VAL A 414 15.52 0.74 -0.87
N ARG A 415 15.51 -0.11 -1.90
CA ARG A 415 14.30 -0.48 -2.62
C ARG A 415 13.66 -1.66 -1.88
N HIS A 416 12.59 -1.37 -1.15
CA HIS A 416 11.82 -2.38 -0.41
C HIS A 416 11.22 -3.46 -1.34
N MET A 417 11.01 -4.66 -0.80
CA MET A 417 10.60 -5.84 -1.58
C MET A 417 9.28 -5.65 -2.34
N PHE A 418 8.35 -4.85 -1.79
CA PHE A 418 7.00 -4.69 -2.34
C PHE A 418 6.85 -3.53 -3.33
N LYS A 419 7.93 -2.94 -3.85
CA LYS A 419 7.83 -1.81 -4.80
C LYS A 419 6.89 -2.10 -5.98
N HIS A 420 6.89 -3.34 -6.47
CA HIS A 420 6.09 -3.77 -7.62
C HIS A 420 4.87 -4.63 -7.24
N HIS A 421 4.53 -4.70 -5.95
CA HIS A 421 3.44 -5.54 -5.41
C HIS A 421 3.60 -7.04 -5.76
N VAL A 422 4.84 -7.53 -5.76
CA VAL A 422 5.22 -8.93 -6.03
C VAL A 422 6.39 -9.33 -5.11
N LEU A 423 6.58 -10.63 -4.89
CA LEU A 423 7.75 -11.17 -4.18
C LEU A 423 8.86 -11.49 -5.20
N GLN A 424 9.72 -10.52 -5.50
CA GLN A 424 10.77 -10.67 -6.51
C GLN A 424 12.16 -10.94 -5.91
N PRO A 425 12.73 -12.15 -6.09
CA PRO A 425 14.11 -12.43 -5.71
C PRO A 425 15.08 -11.48 -6.40
N GLN A 426 16.08 -11.00 -5.65
CA GLN A 426 17.13 -10.13 -6.17
C GLN A 426 18.40 -10.94 -6.39
N ARG A 427 19.04 -10.75 -7.54
CA ARG A 427 20.36 -11.36 -7.82
C ARG A 427 21.47 -10.72 -7.00
N THR A 428 21.32 -9.44 -6.70
CA THR A 428 22.22 -8.68 -5.86
C THR A 428 21.45 -8.07 -4.68
N PRO A 429 21.12 -8.86 -3.65
CA PRO A 429 20.42 -8.37 -2.48
C PRO A 429 21.16 -7.24 -1.77
N LEU A 430 20.38 -6.36 -1.15
CA LEU A 430 20.89 -5.33 -0.25
C LEU A 430 20.45 -5.66 1.17
N GLU A 431 21.42 -5.84 2.05
CA GLU A 431 21.18 -5.90 3.49
C GLU A 431 21.35 -4.51 4.09
N ALA A 432 20.33 -4.04 4.81
CA ALA A 432 20.33 -2.77 5.51
C ALA A 432 20.50 -2.98 7.02
N HIS A 433 20.97 -1.94 7.71
CA HIS A 433 21.05 -1.90 9.17
C HIS A 433 19.63 -1.91 9.81
N PRO A 434 19.21 -2.98 10.52
CA PRO A 434 17.82 -3.14 10.96
C PRO A 434 17.36 -2.14 12.02
N TRP A 435 18.21 -1.84 13.01
CA TRP A 435 17.93 -0.80 14.01
C TRP A 435 17.92 0.59 13.38
N GLY A 436 19.02 0.96 12.73
CA GLY A 436 19.21 2.20 11.99
C GLY A 436 20.11 3.20 12.69
N VAL A 437 20.92 3.88 11.90
CA VAL A 437 21.75 5.02 12.30
C VAL A 437 21.41 6.23 11.44
N ALA A 438 22.10 7.35 11.66
CA ALA A 438 21.96 8.51 10.79
C ALA A 438 22.12 8.09 9.32
N SER A 439 21.23 8.57 8.43
CA SER A 439 21.19 8.21 7.01
C SER A 439 20.73 6.79 6.63
N SER A 440 20.34 5.93 7.59
CA SER A 440 19.68 4.65 7.27
C SER A 440 18.32 4.86 6.62
N SER A 441 17.92 3.94 5.74
CA SER A 441 16.60 3.93 5.08
C SER A 441 15.83 2.68 5.49
N GLY A 442 14.59 2.84 5.97
CA GLY A 442 13.70 1.71 6.25
C GLY A 442 14.03 0.91 7.53
N SER A 443 14.82 1.49 8.44
CA SER A 443 15.19 0.87 9.71
C SER A 443 14.13 1.13 10.80
N PHE A 444 14.15 0.34 11.88
CA PHE A 444 13.19 0.45 12.98
C PHE A 444 13.15 1.84 13.62
N SER A 445 14.31 2.42 13.96
CA SER A 445 14.41 3.76 14.56
C SER A 445 13.93 4.87 13.60
N ALA A 446 14.30 4.78 12.32
CA ALA A 446 13.86 5.76 11.32
C ALA A 446 12.35 5.69 11.06
N LEU A 447 11.78 4.48 11.03
CA LEU A 447 10.34 4.29 10.85
C LEU A 447 9.54 4.69 12.10
N PHE A 448 10.11 4.57 13.31
CA PHE A 448 9.50 5.10 14.54
C PHE A 448 9.23 6.61 14.40
N GLU A 449 10.23 7.38 13.97
CA GLU A 449 10.08 8.82 13.77
C GLU A 449 9.19 9.17 12.57
N THR A 450 9.44 8.53 11.43
CA THR A 450 8.84 8.93 10.15
C THR A 450 7.43 8.38 9.92
N ARG A 451 7.06 7.28 10.59
CA ARG A 451 5.72 6.68 10.54
C ARG A 451 4.97 6.84 11.86
N LEU A 452 5.44 6.26 12.96
CA LEU A 452 4.65 6.22 14.21
C LEU A 452 4.47 7.60 14.84
N LEU A 453 5.55 8.34 15.11
CA LEU A 453 5.43 9.69 15.72
C LEU A 453 4.68 10.66 14.81
N ARG A 454 4.86 10.54 13.48
CA ARG A 454 4.06 11.32 12.52
C ARG A 454 2.58 10.97 12.59
N ALA A 455 2.24 9.68 12.65
CA ALA A 455 0.87 9.21 12.82
C ALA A 455 0.29 9.70 14.14
N GLN A 456 1.04 9.63 15.23
CA GLN A 456 0.60 10.11 16.54
C GLN A 456 0.25 11.60 16.53
N ARG A 457 1.12 12.44 15.96
CA ARG A 457 0.84 13.88 15.80
C ARG A 457 -0.39 14.15 14.94
N TYR A 458 -0.55 13.39 13.85
CA TYR A 458 -1.73 13.48 13.00
C TYR A 458 -3.00 13.08 13.77
N LYS A 459 -2.95 12.02 14.58
CA LYS A 459 -4.10 11.56 15.37
C LYS A 459 -4.58 12.61 16.39
N GLN A 460 -3.65 13.31 17.04
CA GLN A 460 -3.95 14.39 17.98
C GLN A 460 -4.49 15.65 17.30
N ARG A 461 -4.07 15.95 16.07
CA ARG A 461 -4.56 17.11 15.33
C ARG A 461 -4.68 16.79 13.84
N PRO A 462 -5.75 16.08 13.43
CA PRO A 462 -5.90 15.67 12.04
C PRO A 462 -6.06 16.89 11.12
N ASP A 463 -5.35 16.86 9.99
CA ASP A 463 -5.55 17.78 8.88
C ASP A 463 -6.25 17.11 7.70
N ASP A 464 -6.97 17.92 6.92
CA ASP A 464 -7.71 17.52 5.73
C ASP A 464 -7.38 18.42 4.54
N LEU A 465 -7.57 17.90 3.34
CA LEU A 465 -7.34 18.65 2.10
C LEU A 465 -8.64 19.27 1.61
N VAL A 466 -8.70 20.60 1.60
CA VAL A 466 -9.88 21.39 1.21
C VAL A 466 -9.50 22.50 0.24
N SER A 467 -10.39 22.82 -0.67
CA SER A 467 -10.21 23.96 -1.57
C SER A 467 -10.48 25.28 -0.83
N ASP A 468 -9.59 26.26 -0.99
CA ASP A 468 -9.84 27.62 -0.54
C ASP A 468 -10.78 28.38 -1.50
N ALA A 469 -11.15 29.61 -1.15
CA ALA A 469 -12.02 30.46 -1.97
C ALA A 469 -11.45 30.77 -3.38
N ALA A 470 -10.14 30.60 -3.57
CA ALA A 470 -9.47 30.75 -4.86
C ALA A 470 -9.38 29.41 -5.64
N GLY A 471 -9.98 28.34 -5.12
CA GLY A 471 -9.97 27.00 -5.73
C GLY A 471 -8.67 26.23 -5.53
N THR A 472 -7.75 26.70 -4.68
CA THR A 472 -6.49 26.02 -4.39
C THR A 472 -6.65 25.04 -3.24
N VAL A 473 -6.28 23.77 -3.44
CA VAL A 473 -6.35 22.75 -2.38
C VAL A 473 -5.21 22.94 -1.38
N ARG A 474 -5.58 23.15 -0.11
CA ARG A 474 -4.66 23.33 1.03
C ARG A 474 -5.00 22.39 2.17
N ARG A 475 -4.03 22.17 3.06
CA ARG A 475 -4.25 21.47 4.33
C ARG A 475 -4.97 22.41 5.29
N ARG A 476 -5.97 21.90 5.99
CA ARG A 476 -6.71 22.61 7.03
C ARG A 476 -6.92 21.69 8.22
N ASP A 477 -6.52 22.16 9.40
CA ASP A 477 -6.82 21.51 10.67
C ASP A 477 -8.11 22.07 11.29
N GLY A 478 -8.57 21.45 12.37
CA GLY A 478 -9.77 21.88 13.11
C GLY A 478 -11.10 21.47 12.46
N LEU A 479 -11.08 20.74 11.34
CA LEU A 479 -12.29 20.18 10.70
C LEU A 479 -12.70 18.83 11.32
N SER A 480 -11.70 18.03 11.64
CA SER A 480 -11.87 16.66 12.10
C SER A 480 -11.73 16.55 13.61
N ALA A 481 -12.40 15.57 14.21
CA ALA A 481 -12.17 15.15 15.58
C ALA A 481 -10.82 14.43 15.66
N GLU A 482 -10.23 14.41 16.86
CA GLU A 482 -9.01 13.64 17.13
C GLU A 482 -9.29 12.14 16.96
N LEU A 483 -8.29 11.39 16.49
CA LEU A 483 -8.31 9.93 16.39
C LEU A 483 -7.90 9.30 17.74
N ASP A 484 -8.56 9.75 18.81
CA ASP A 484 -8.36 9.31 20.19
C ASP A 484 -9.53 8.41 20.60
N VAL A 485 -9.60 7.22 19.99
CA VAL A 485 -10.70 6.28 20.23
C VAL A 485 -10.20 4.95 20.79
N ASP A 486 -11.04 4.38 21.65
CA ASP A 486 -10.83 3.05 22.19
C ASP A 486 -11.15 2.01 21.11
N VAL A 487 -10.21 1.09 20.89
CA VAL A 487 -10.42 -0.07 20.02
C VAL A 487 -11.00 -1.20 20.86
N VAL A 488 -12.31 -1.42 20.73
CA VAL A 488 -13.07 -2.38 21.53
C VAL A 488 -13.06 -3.78 20.92
N SER A 489 -13.45 -4.77 21.72
CA SER A 489 -13.35 -6.19 21.38
C SER A 489 -14.68 -6.85 20.99
N SER A 490 -15.80 -6.14 21.14
CA SER A 490 -17.12 -6.66 20.80
C SER A 490 -18.09 -5.55 20.36
N TRP A 491 -19.14 -5.95 19.63
CA TRP A 491 -20.26 -5.07 19.33
C TRP A 491 -20.90 -4.46 20.59
N ALA A 492 -21.05 -5.26 21.66
CA ALA A 492 -21.67 -4.80 22.90
C ALA A 492 -20.88 -3.66 23.55
N GLU A 493 -19.55 -3.71 23.53
CA GLU A 493 -18.70 -2.61 24.00
C GLU A 493 -18.85 -1.37 23.13
N LEU A 494 -18.88 -1.53 21.80
CA LEU A 494 -19.06 -0.42 20.86
C LEU A 494 -20.40 0.30 21.06
N ALA A 495 -21.48 -0.46 21.17
CA ALA A 495 -22.83 0.08 21.30
C ALA A 495 -23.01 0.87 22.61
N ASN A 496 -22.34 0.43 23.68
CA ASN A 496 -22.38 1.05 25.02
C ASN A 496 -21.30 2.13 25.23
N ALA A 497 -20.40 2.35 24.27
CA ALA A 497 -19.35 3.33 24.40
C ALA A 497 -19.93 4.75 24.50
N ALA A 498 -19.55 5.48 25.56
CA ALA A 498 -19.97 6.86 25.83
C ALA A 498 -19.28 7.89 24.93
N ARG A 499 -18.17 7.50 24.29
CA ARG A 499 -17.41 8.28 23.29
C ARG A 499 -17.34 7.47 21.99
N PRO A 500 -17.02 8.10 20.84
CA PRO A 500 -16.68 7.36 19.63
C PRO A 500 -15.62 6.28 19.92
N ALA A 501 -15.87 5.08 19.43
CA ALA A 501 -15.03 3.90 19.60
C ALA A 501 -15.00 3.13 18.27
N ALA A 502 -14.03 2.22 18.14
CA ALA A 502 -13.89 1.39 16.94
C ALA A 502 -13.87 -0.09 17.31
N TYR A 503 -14.67 -0.89 16.61
CA TYR A 503 -14.64 -2.35 16.72
C TYR A 503 -13.95 -2.94 15.49
N VAL A 504 -12.77 -3.55 15.68
CA VAL A 504 -11.96 -4.10 14.58
C VAL A 504 -11.77 -5.60 14.75
N VAL A 505 -12.10 -6.37 13.72
CA VAL A 505 -12.07 -7.84 13.75
C VAL A 505 -11.32 -8.40 12.54
N ALA A 506 -10.44 -9.37 12.80
CA ALA A 506 -9.93 -10.25 11.74
C ALA A 506 -10.94 -11.39 11.50
N GLY A 507 -11.58 -11.44 10.34
CA GLY A 507 -12.54 -12.51 10.02
C GLY A 507 -13.36 -12.29 8.75
N ASP A 508 -14.11 -13.31 8.35
CA ASP A 508 -14.93 -13.31 7.14
C ASP A 508 -16.11 -12.33 7.24
N SER A 509 -16.21 -11.41 6.30
CA SER A 509 -17.29 -10.43 6.22
C SER A 509 -18.62 -10.98 5.69
N ALA A 510 -18.66 -12.24 5.23
CA ALA A 510 -19.90 -12.92 4.87
C ALA A 510 -20.71 -13.41 6.09
N SER A 511 -20.13 -13.38 7.29
CA SER A 511 -20.82 -13.78 8.53
C SER A 511 -20.29 -13.00 9.73
N THR A 512 -21.00 -11.95 10.13
CA THR A 512 -20.64 -11.05 11.23
C THR A 512 -21.44 -11.28 12.50
N ASP A 513 -20.90 -10.82 13.62
CA ASP A 513 -21.57 -10.75 14.92
C ASP A 513 -22.43 -9.48 15.10
N LEU A 514 -22.57 -8.68 14.04
CA LEU A 514 -23.35 -7.45 14.07
C LEU A 514 -24.85 -7.76 14.06
N PRO A 515 -25.69 -7.05 14.84
CA PRO A 515 -27.14 -7.22 14.79
C PRO A 515 -27.74 -6.76 13.45
N ASP A 516 -28.94 -7.24 13.16
CA ASP A 516 -29.73 -6.77 12.02
C ASP A 516 -29.97 -5.26 12.12
N ALA A 517 -29.95 -4.56 10.98
CA ALA A 517 -30.27 -3.13 10.88
C ALA A 517 -29.53 -2.22 11.89
N SER A 518 -28.27 -2.55 12.19
CA SER A 518 -27.47 -1.90 13.24
C SER A 518 -26.47 -0.86 12.72
N VAL A 519 -26.18 -0.83 11.42
CA VAL A 519 -25.20 0.10 10.82
C VAL A 519 -25.88 1.11 9.91
N ALA A 520 -25.57 2.39 10.07
CA ALA A 520 -26.19 3.46 9.29
C ALA A 520 -25.59 3.57 7.88
N LEU A 521 -24.28 3.41 7.78
CA LEU A 521 -23.53 3.49 6.54
C LEU A 521 -22.61 2.29 6.40
N ILE A 522 -22.59 1.69 5.21
CA ILE A 522 -21.53 0.76 4.81
C ILE A 522 -20.71 1.48 3.75
N VAL A 523 -19.44 1.75 4.04
CA VAL A 523 -18.53 2.41 3.08
C VAL A 523 -17.29 1.54 2.96
N THR A 524 -16.99 1.05 1.75
CA THR A 524 -15.96 0.02 1.58
C THR A 524 -15.30 0.04 0.20
N ASP A 525 -14.27 -0.78 0.01
CA ASP A 525 -13.53 -0.95 -1.25
C ASP A 525 -13.20 -2.44 -1.45
N PRO A 526 -14.10 -3.21 -2.10
CA PRO A 526 -13.93 -4.65 -2.23
C PRO A 526 -12.74 -5.00 -3.15
N PRO A 527 -12.10 -6.18 -2.96
CA PRO A 527 -11.13 -6.71 -3.92
C PRO A 527 -11.78 -7.02 -5.28
N TYR A 528 -10.98 -7.04 -6.35
CA TYR A 528 -11.45 -7.32 -7.72
C TYR A 528 -10.69 -8.49 -8.35
N MET A 529 -11.36 -9.19 -9.28
CA MET A 529 -10.92 -10.44 -9.94
C MET A 529 -9.49 -10.45 -10.50
N ASP A 530 -8.95 -9.30 -10.92
CA ASP A 530 -7.62 -9.15 -11.56
C ASP A 530 -6.58 -8.40 -10.68
N ASN A 531 -6.82 -8.28 -9.36
CA ASN A 531 -5.95 -7.50 -8.46
C ASN A 531 -5.00 -8.33 -7.59
N VAL A 532 -3.96 -7.64 -7.12
CA VAL A 532 -2.91 -8.12 -6.20
C VAL A 532 -3.48 -9.08 -5.15
N HIS A 533 -2.95 -10.32 -5.11
CA HIS A 533 -3.32 -11.32 -4.11
C HIS A 533 -2.71 -10.97 -2.75
N TYR A 534 -3.46 -10.22 -1.93
CA TYR A 534 -2.96 -9.60 -0.70
C TYR A 534 -2.51 -10.62 0.34
N SER A 535 -3.24 -11.71 0.52
CA SER A 535 -2.90 -12.73 1.52
C SER A 535 -1.56 -13.40 1.23
N GLU A 536 -1.25 -13.69 -0.05
CA GLU A 536 0.05 -14.25 -0.41
C GLU A 536 1.23 -13.33 -0.05
N LEU A 537 1.02 -12.01 -0.09
CA LEU A 537 2.04 -11.03 0.28
C LEU A 537 2.07 -10.78 1.80
N ALA A 538 0.90 -10.83 2.44
CA ALA A 538 0.75 -10.62 3.89
C ALA A 538 1.35 -11.78 4.70
N ASP A 539 1.40 -12.99 4.16
CA ASP A 539 2.05 -14.15 4.77
C ASP A 539 3.50 -13.84 5.18
N PHE A 540 4.22 -13.05 4.40
CA PHE A 540 5.58 -12.59 4.74
C PHE A 540 5.66 -11.88 6.08
N PHE A 541 4.69 -11.01 6.38
CA PHE A 541 4.61 -10.29 7.65
C PHE A 541 4.05 -11.20 8.75
N HIS A 542 2.99 -11.95 8.42
CA HIS A 542 2.30 -12.83 9.36
C HIS A 542 3.23 -13.89 9.95
N ALA A 543 4.14 -14.44 9.14
CA ALA A 543 5.16 -15.41 9.55
C ALA A 543 5.94 -14.94 10.80
N TRP A 544 6.24 -13.65 10.92
CA TRP A 544 6.89 -13.09 12.10
C TRP A 544 5.89 -12.71 13.20
N LEU A 545 4.75 -12.14 12.82
CA LEU A 545 3.74 -11.65 13.77
C LEU A 545 3.12 -12.76 14.62
N VAL A 546 3.09 -14.00 14.14
CA VAL A 546 2.70 -15.18 14.92
C VAL A 546 3.55 -15.31 16.19
N GLY A 547 4.88 -15.12 16.09
CA GLY A 547 5.80 -15.15 17.23
C GLY A 547 5.78 -13.89 18.10
N VAL A 548 5.54 -12.72 17.50
CA VAL A 548 5.43 -11.44 18.23
C VAL A 548 4.15 -11.36 19.07
N ARG A 549 3.04 -11.91 18.57
CA ARG A 549 1.70 -11.84 19.18
C ARG A 549 1.31 -10.40 19.54
N PRO A 550 1.01 -9.54 18.56
CA PRO A 550 0.85 -8.09 18.74
C PRO A 550 -0.21 -7.67 19.76
N TYR A 551 -1.30 -8.43 19.86
CA TYR A 551 -2.38 -8.21 20.82
C TYR A 551 -2.98 -9.55 21.29
N PRO A 552 -3.69 -9.56 22.44
CA PRO A 552 -4.37 -10.76 22.93
C PRO A 552 -5.37 -11.30 21.90
N GLY A 553 -5.19 -12.56 21.49
CA GLY A 553 -6.04 -13.19 20.48
C GLY A 553 -5.64 -12.90 19.03
N TYR A 554 -4.44 -12.37 18.76
CA TYR A 554 -3.92 -12.32 17.38
C TYR A 554 -3.94 -13.71 16.74
N PRO A 555 -4.56 -13.90 15.55
CA PRO A 555 -4.74 -15.21 14.95
C PRO A 555 -3.44 -16.01 14.79
N GLN A 556 -3.46 -17.27 15.21
CA GLN A 556 -2.33 -18.22 15.14
C GLN A 556 -2.52 -19.16 13.94
N LEU A 557 -2.64 -18.57 12.75
CA LEU A 557 -2.89 -19.30 11.51
C LEU A 557 -1.55 -19.68 10.86
N ALA A 558 -1.52 -20.76 10.09
CA ALA A 558 -0.33 -21.12 9.31
C ALA A 558 -0.10 -20.18 8.11
N THR A 559 -1.18 -19.57 7.62
CA THR A 559 -1.24 -18.70 6.46
C THR A 559 -2.36 -17.68 6.66
N THR A 560 -2.21 -16.51 6.07
CA THR A 560 -3.27 -15.50 6.00
C THR A 560 -4.28 -15.77 4.90
N ARG A 561 -4.01 -16.76 4.05
CA ARG A 561 -4.94 -17.25 3.02
C ARG A 561 -6.07 -18.02 3.70
N GLN A 562 -7.30 -17.52 3.61
CA GLN A 562 -8.45 -18.10 4.29
C GLN A 562 -9.58 -18.45 3.32
N ASP A 563 -10.35 -19.49 3.67
CA ASP A 563 -11.63 -19.76 3.01
C ASP A 563 -12.56 -18.55 3.20
N GLY A 564 -13.30 -18.19 2.14
CA GLY A 564 -14.16 -17.00 2.14
C GLY A 564 -13.48 -15.73 1.61
N GLU A 565 -12.19 -15.77 1.27
CA GLU A 565 -11.53 -14.68 0.57
C GLU A 565 -12.19 -14.34 -0.77
N VAL A 566 -12.46 -13.05 -0.97
CA VAL A 566 -13.02 -12.54 -2.23
C VAL A 566 -11.89 -12.25 -3.23
N GLN A 567 -11.11 -13.27 -3.59
CA GLN A 567 -9.95 -13.15 -4.50
C GLN A 567 -9.84 -14.31 -5.51
N ALA A 568 -10.96 -14.94 -5.85
CA ALA A 568 -10.99 -16.07 -6.77
C ALA A 568 -10.77 -15.65 -8.23
N VAL A 569 -9.93 -16.41 -8.94
CA VAL A 569 -9.70 -16.26 -10.39
C VAL A 569 -10.95 -16.68 -11.18
N ALA A 570 -11.66 -17.72 -10.71
CA ALA A 570 -12.87 -18.20 -11.34
C ALA A 570 -14.04 -17.25 -11.03
N ALA A 571 -14.74 -16.79 -12.08
CA ALA A 571 -15.77 -15.77 -11.97
C ALA A 571 -16.96 -16.18 -11.09
N ASP A 572 -17.35 -17.45 -11.14
CA ASP A 572 -18.43 -18.04 -10.35
C ASP A 572 -18.10 -18.12 -8.85
N ALA A 573 -16.87 -18.50 -8.52
CA ALA A 573 -16.37 -18.50 -7.15
C ALA A 573 -16.27 -17.08 -6.60
N PHE A 574 -15.76 -16.13 -7.40
CA PHE A 574 -15.71 -14.71 -7.03
C PHE A 574 -17.12 -14.15 -6.80
N GLU A 575 -18.04 -14.38 -7.73
CA GLU A 575 -19.44 -13.91 -7.63
C GLU A 575 -20.12 -14.50 -6.40
N SER A 576 -19.89 -15.78 -6.10
CA SER A 576 -20.46 -16.43 -4.91
C SER A 576 -19.91 -15.84 -3.62
N ALA A 577 -18.60 -15.61 -3.53
CA ALA A 577 -17.96 -15.05 -2.35
C ALA A 577 -18.40 -13.59 -2.09
N ILE A 578 -18.35 -12.72 -3.11
CA ILE A 578 -18.78 -11.32 -2.94
C ILE A 578 -20.28 -11.21 -2.65
N ARG A 579 -21.11 -12.07 -3.26
CA ARG A 579 -22.56 -12.11 -2.99
C ARG A 579 -22.84 -12.43 -1.53
N ALA A 580 -22.10 -13.35 -0.92
CA ALA A 580 -22.28 -13.70 0.48
C ALA A 580 -22.01 -12.50 1.40
N VAL A 581 -20.96 -11.72 1.11
CA VAL A 581 -20.68 -10.46 1.82
C VAL A 581 -21.80 -9.43 1.59
N TRP A 582 -22.32 -9.30 0.37
CA TRP A 582 -23.43 -8.37 0.10
C TRP A 582 -24.73 -8.74 0.81
N VAL A 583 -25.06 -10.04 0.92
CA VAL A 583 -26.21 -10.52 1.69
C VAL A 583 -26.05 -10.10 3.15
N GLU A 584 -24.86 -10.29 3.71
CA GLU A 584 -24.58 -9.91 5.08
C GLU A 584 -24.63 -8.39 5.29
N CYS A 585 -24.04 -7.62 4.37
CA CYS A 585 -24.17 -6.16 4.35
C CYS A 585 -25.64 -5.72 4.33
N ALA A 586 -26.49 -6.35 3.51
CA ALA A 586 -27.92 -6.02 3.44
C ALA A 586 -28.65 -6.33 4.75
N ARG A 587 -28.26 -7.39 5.49
CA ARG A 587 -28.83 -7.74 6.80
C ARG A 587 -28.49 -6.68 7.86
N VAL A 588 -27.21 -6.29 7.95
CA VAL A 588 -26.74 -5.38 9.01
C VAL A 588 -27.06 -3.92 8.73
N LEU A 589 -27.23 -3.53 7.45
CA LEU A 589 -27.57 -2.15 7.07
C LEU A 589 -28.93 -1.74 7.64
N ALA A 590 -29.02 -0.55 8.22
CA ALA A 590 -30.28 0.06 8.64
C ALA A 590 -31.23 0.26 7.45
N ASP A 591 -32.53 0.37 7.71
CA ASP A 591 -33.54 0.50 6.64
C ASP A 591 -33.42 1.80 5.84
N ASP A 592 -33.06 2.90 6.51
CA ASP A 592 -32.74 4.19 5.90
C ASP A 592 -31.27 4.33 5.52
N GLY A 593 -30.46 3.30 5.79
CA GLY A 593 -29.03 3.28 5.58
C GLY A 593 -28.63 3.29 4.10
N LEU A 594 -27.34 3.53 3.88
CA LEU A 594 -26.72 3.57 2.56
C LEU A 594 -25.48 2.68 2.51
N LEU A 595 -25.35 1.90 1.44
CA LEU A 595 -24.12 1.17 1.12
C LEU A 595 -23.43 1.87 -0.05
N ALA A 596 -22.16 2.20 0.10
CA ALA A 596 -21.35 2.82 -0.94
C ALA A 596 -19.99 2.13 -1.04
N PHE A 597 -19.52 1.86 -2.25
CA PHE A 597 -18.19 1.30 -2.43
C PHE A 597 -17.53 1.78 -3.70
N THR A 598 -16.20 1.82 -3.70
CA THR A 598 -15.43 2.09 -4.90
C THR A 598 -15.32 0.83 -5.75
N PHE A 599 -15.49 0.99 -7.06
CA PHE A 599 -15.35 -0.07 -8.05
C PHE A 599 -14.72 0.48 -9.32
N HIS A 600 -13.80 -0.29 -9.90
CA HIS A 600 -13.23 0.02 -11.20
C HIS A 600 -13.01 -1.27 -11.98
N HIS A 601 -13.69 -1.40 -13.12
CA HIS A 601 -13.47 -2.53 -14.02
C HIS A 601 -13.74 -2.14 -15.48
N ALA A 602 -12.71 -2.27 -16.33
CA ALA A 602 -12.82 -1.93 -17.75
C ALA A 602 -13.61 -2.95 -18.56
N ARG A 603 -13.64 -4.23 -18.14
CA ARG A 603 -14.40 -5.28 -18.84
C ARG A 603 -15.84 -5.34 -18.35
N GLU A 604 -16.74 -5.65 -19.26
CA GLU A 604 -18.18 -5.75 -19.02
C GLU A 604 -18.55 -6.88 -18.06
N THR A 605 -17.87 -8.03 -18.15
CA THR A 605 -18.12 -9.20 -17.31
C THR A 605 -18.05 -8.90 -15.82
N GLY A 606 -17.08 -8.09 -15.39
CA GLY A 606 -16.94 -7.68 -13.99
C GLY A 606 -18.13 -6.87 -13.48
N TRP A 607 -18.69 -5.97 -14.31
CA TRP A 607 -19.90 -5.22 -13.96
C TRP A 607 -21.14 -6.11 -13.94
N THR A 608 -21.28 -7.03 -14.89
CA THR A 608 -22.41 -7.95 -14.92
C THR A 608 -22.47 -8.86 -13.69
N SER A 609 -21.34 -9.46 -13.28
CA SER A 609 -21.28 -10.26 -12.05
C SER A 609 -21.55 -9.42 -10.80
N LEU A 610 -21.06 -8.18 -10.75
CA LEU A 610 -21.34 -7.27 -9.64
C LEU A 610 -22.84 -6.96 -9.51
N MET A 611 -23.51 -6.60 -10.62
CA MET A 611 -24.93 -6.28 -10.61
C MET A 611 -25.80 -7.51 -10.27
N SER A 612 -25.42 -8.68 -10.77
CA SER A 612 -26.03 -9.97 -10.41
C SER A 612 -25.94 -10.22 -8.89
N ALA A 613 -24.74 -10.09 -8.32
CA ALA A 613 -24.49 -10.30 -6.90
C ALA A 613 -25.28 -9.31 -6.02
N LEU A 614 -25.30 -8.02 -6.36
CA LEU A 614 -26.04 -7.00 -5.62
C LEU A 614 -27.55 -7.26 -5.67
N ARG A 615 -28.09 -7.56 -6.84
CA ARG A 615 -29.52 -7.88 -7.00
C ARG A 615 -29.91 -9.11 -6.19
N ALA A 616 -29.09 -10.16 -6.22
CA ALA A 616 -29.31 -11.38 -5.45
C ALA A 616 -29.25 -11.14 -3.93
N ALA A 617 -28.47 -10.16 -3.48
CA ALA A 617 -28.39 -9.73 -2.08
C ALA A 617 -29.56 -8.82 -1.64
N GLY A 618 -30.48 -8.47 -2.53
CA GLY A 618 -31.58 -7.54 -2.22
C GLY A 618 -31.15 -6.07 -2.17
N LEU A 619 -30.05 -5.71 -2.86
CA LEU A 619 -29.56 -4.35 -2.98
C LEU A 619 -29.86 -3.76 -4.37
N VAL A 620 -30.23 -2.49 -4.39
CA VAL A 620 -30.51 -1.72 -5.61
C VAL A 620 -29.49 -0.61 -5.72
N VAL A 621 -28.83 -0.50 -6.88
CA VAL A 621 -27.95 0.61 -7.19
C VAL A 621 -28.78 1.86 -7.50
N THR A 622 -28.61 2.89 -6.68
CA THR A 622 -29.28 4.18 -6.84
C THR A 622 -28.43 5.17 -7.63
N ALA A 623 -27.09 5.03 -7.61
CA ALA A 623 -26.18 5.89 -8.35
C ALA A 623 -24.82 5.25 -8.63
N ILE A 624 -24.19 5.72 -9.72
CA ILE A 624 -22.77 5.56 -10.00
C ILE A 624 -22.14 6.95 -10.09
N GLN A 625 -21.22 7.28 -9.20
CA GLN A 625 -20.55 8.58 -9.15
C GLN A 625 -19.08 8.46 -9.58
N PRO A 626 -18.61 9.23 -10.59
CA PRO A 626 -17.19 9.26 -10.94
C PRO A 626 -16.39 10.08 -9.93
N VAL A 627 -15.21 9.59 -9.54
CA VAL A 627 -14.29 10.32 -8.65
C VAL A 627 -12.84 10.03 -9.03
N LYS A 628 -11.92 10.94 -8.70
CA LYS A 628 -10.48 10.72 -8.92
C LYS A 628 -10.01 9.42 -8.25
N ALA A 629 -9.41 8.53 -9.04
CA ALA A 629 -8.80 7.31 -8.56
C ALA A 629 -7.43 7.54 -7.93
N GLU A 630 -7.01 6.56 -7.13
CA GLU A 630 -5.64 6.45 -6.63
C GLU A 630 -4.64 6.26 -7.79
N MET A 631 -3.47 6.92 -7.73
CA MET A 631 -2.38 6.64 -8.66
C MET A 631 -1.76 5.28 -8.36
N SER A 632 -2.01 4.29 -9.21
CA SER A 632 -1.42 2.96 -9.06
C SER A 632 0.06 2.94 -9.42
N SER A 633 0.90 2.45 -8.50
CA SER A 633 2.31 2.08 -8.76
C SER A 633 2.48 0.68 -9.34
N SER A 634 1.40 -0.09 -9.52
CA SER A 634 1.46 -1.42 -10.14
C SER A 634 1.93 -1.34 -11.59
N ALA A 635 2.96 -2.12 -11.91
CA ALA A 635 3.51 -2.21 -13.27
C ALA A 635 2.44 -2.62 -14.30
N VAL A 636 1.44 -3.41 -13.91
CA VAL A 636 0.33 -3.86 -14.77
C VAL A 636 -0.55 -2.68 -15.19
N LYS A 637 -0.90 -1.78 -14.26
CA LYS A 637 -1.67 -0.56 -14.56
C LYS A 637 -0.83 0.50 -15.28
N SER A 638 0.48 0.58 -14.98
CA SER A 638 1.41 1.47 -15.70
C SER A 638 1.71 1.02 -17.14
N ALA A 639 1.54 -0.25 -17.46
CA ALA A 639 1.76 -0.83 -18.78
C ALA A 639 0.50 -0.80 -19.68
N ALA A 640 -0.66 -0.41 -19.16
CA ALA A 640 -1.88 -0.28 -19.95
C ALA A 640 -1.74 0.85 -20.98
N LEU A 641 -2.14 0.59 -22.24
CA LEU A 641 -2.08 1.57 -23.34
C LEU A 641 -2.89 2.85 -23.06
N VAL A 642 -3.95 2.76 -22.24
CA VAL A 642 -4.73 3.91 -21.74
C VAL A 642 -5.06 3.66 -20.26
N PRO A 643 -4.32 4.25 -19.31
CA PRO A 643 -4.59 4.08 -17.89
C PRO A 643 -5.89 4.79 -17.48
N SER A 644 -6.63 4.20 -16.55
CA SER A 644 -7.81 4.84 -15.96
C SER A 644 -7.41 5.87 -14.92
N ASN A 645 -8.12 6.99 -14.88
CA ASN A 645 -7.89 8.09 -13.97
C ASN A 645 -8.94 8.22 -12.87
N LEU A 646 -10.09 7.54 -13.03
CA LEU A 646 -11.27 7.64 -12.17
C LEU A 646 -11.73 6.26 -11.65
N ASP A 647 -12.26 6.28 -10.44
CA ASP A 647 -13.02 5.18 -9.84
C ASP A 647 -14.52 5.50 -9.91
N SER A 648 -15.35 4.45 -9.89
CA SER A 648 -16.80 4.56 -9.79
C SER A 648 -17.23 4.28 -8.35
N ILE A 649 -17.87 5.25 -7.69
CA ILE A 649 -18.54 5.02 -6.41
C ILE A 649 -19.93 4.45 -6.73
N VAL A 650 -20.15 3.19 -6.40
CA VAL A 650 -21.43 2.50 -6.52
C VAL A 650 -22.21 2.74 -5.24
N VAL A 651 -23.43 3.25 -5.37
CA VAL A 651 -24.29 3.64 -4.24
C VAL A 651 -25.54 2.79 -4.26
N CYS A 652 -25.87 2.18 -3.14
CA CYS A 652 -26.92 1.18 -3.00
C CYS A 652 -27.84 1.46 -1.81
N ARG A 653 -29.10 1.05 -1.95
CA ARG A 653 -30.09 0.91 -0.87
C ARG A 653 -30.69 -0.50 -0.86
N LYS A 654 -31.36 -0.88 0.23
CA LYS A 654 -32.21 -2.08 0.24
C LYS A 654 -33.34 -1.95 -0.77
N ALA A 655 -33.65 -3.04 -1.47
CA ALA A 655 -34.58 -3.04 -2.59
C ALA A 655 -36.01 -2.64 -2.21
N ASP A 656 -36.46 -3.01 -1.02
CA ASP A 656 -37.78 -2.68 -0.46
C ASP A 656 -37.90 -1.22 0.00
N ARG A 657 -36.77 -0.52 0.15
CA ARG A 657 -36.68 0.89 0.55
C ARG A 657 -36.33 1.83 -0.60
N ALA A 658 -35.91 1.29 -1.75
CA ALA A 658 -35.61 2.09 -2.93
C ALA A 658 -36.91 2.67 -3.53
N SER A 659 -36.98 4.00 -3.59
CA SER A 659 -38.11 4.75 -4.16
C SER A 659 -38.20 4.57 -5.68
N SER A 660 -38.78 3.47 -6.16
CA SER A 660 -39.19 3.33 -7.57
C SER A 660 -40.14 2.14 -7.78
N SER A 661 -41.44 2.42 -7.93
CA SER A 661 -42.45 1.48 -8.42
C SER A 661 -42.65 1.54 -9.94
N ALA A 662 -41.80 2.27 -10.67
CA ALA A 662 -41.94 2.46 -12.12
C ALA A 662 -41.16 1.39 -12.90
N ALA A 663 -41.75 0.88 -13.97
CA ALA A 663 -41.10 -0.05 -14.88
C ALA A 663 -39.93 0.64 -15.60
N VAL A 664 -38.76 0.03 -15.57
CA VAL A 664 -37.56 0.50 -16.30
C VAL A 664 -37.78 0.32 -17.80
N GLY A 665 -37.61 1.39 -18.58
CA GLY A 665 -37.71 1.38 -20.03
C GLY A 665 -36.48 1.97 -20.75
N GLN A 666 -36.54 2.04 -22.07
CA GLN A 666 -35.46 2.57 -22.92
C GLN A 666 -35.09 4.04 -22.59
N ALA A 667 -36.07 4.83 -22.14
CA ALA A 667 -35.85 6.21 -21.72
C ALA A 667 -34.99 6.30 -20.45
N ASP A 668 -35.12 5.35 -19.52
CA ASP A 668 -34.27 5.28 -18.32
C ASP A 668 -32.82 4.96 -18.68
N VAL A 669 -32.60 4.12 -19.69
CA VAL A 669 -31.26 3.76 -20.19
C VAL A 669 -30.57 4.98 -20.80
N ALA A 670 -31.28 5.73 -21.66
CA ALA A 670 -30.76 6.97 -22.24
C ALA A 670 -30.44 7.99 -21.13
N ALA A 671 -31.36 8.21 -20.20
CA ALA A 671 -31.14 9.11 -19.06
C ALA A 671 -29.95 8.69 -18.18
N ALA A 672 -29.76 7.39 -17.92
CA ALA A 672 -28.63 6.91 -17.13
C ALA A 672 -27.28 7.19 -17.84
N GLY A 673 -27.24 6.97 -19.16
CA GLY A 673 -26.08 7.32 -19.99
C GLY A 673 -25.80 8.82 -20.00
N ASP A 674 -26.82 9.65 -20.23
CA ASP A 674 -26.69 11.10 -20.29
C ASP A 674 -26.19 11.68 -18.95
N VAL A 675 -26.74 11.23 -17.83
CA VAL A 675 -26.30 11.66 -16.49
C VAL A 675 -24.83 11.30 -16.25
N ALA A 676 -24.41 10.09 -16.63
CA ALA A 676 -23.02 9.68 -16.52
C ALA A 676 -22.08 10.57 -17.35
N VAL A 677 -22.48 10.89 -18.60
CA VAL A 677 -21.72 11.79 -19.49
C VAL A 677 -21.60 13.19 -18.91
N GLN A 678 -22.69 13.76 -18.40
CA GLN A 678 -22.67 15.10 -17.80
C GLN A 678 -21.72 15.17 -16.59
N ARG A 679 -21.71 14.13 -15.75
CA ARG A 679 -20.79 14.05 -14.60
C ARG A 679 -19.32 13.97 -15.04
N LEU A 680 -19.02 13.19 -16.08
CA LEU A 680 -17.66 13.10 -16.65
C LEU A 680 -17.22 14.42 -17.31
N LEU A 681 -18.12 15.09 -18.04
CA LEU A 681 -17.85 16.39 -18.64
C LEU A 681 -17.58 17.46 -17.59
N ALA A 682 -18.30 17.45 -16.46
CA ALA A 682 -18.06 18.36 -15.36
C ALA A 682 -16.64 18.19 -14.79
N LEU A 683 -16.18 16.95 -14.58
CA LEU A 683 -14.81 16.67 -14.16
C LEU A 683 -13.77 17.16 -15.19
N ALA A 684 -13.97 16.82 -16.47
CA ALA A 684 -13.06 17.21 -17.54
C ALA A 684 -12.92 18.74 -17.67
N ARG A 685 -14.03 19.47 -17.62
CA ARG A 685 -14.05 20.94 -17.68
C ARG A 685 -13.38 21.60 -16.48
N SER A 686 -13.30 20.90 -15.34
CA SER A 686 -12.59 21.35 -14.14
C SER A 686 -11.12 20.94 -14.10
N GLY A 687 -10.58 20.39 -15.20
CA GLY A 687 -9.16 20.03 -15.32
C GLY A 687 -8.80 18.66 -14.72
N ILE A 688 -9.80 17.83 -14.38
CA ILE A 688 -9.58 16.44 -14.00
C ILE A 688 -9.49 15.60 -15.28
N ASP A 689 -8.41 14.83 -15.42
CA ASP A 689 -8.20 13.98 -16.59
C ASP A 689 -9.20 12.82 -16.62
N VAL A 690 -9.86 12.63 -17.77
CA VAL A 690 -10.86 11.61 -18.02
C VAL A 690 -10.42 10.81 -19.24
N SER A 691 -10.19 9.52 -19.09
CA SER A 691 -9.80 8.63 -20.18
C SER A 691 -11.02 7.94 -20.81
N ALA A 692 -10.85 7.38 -22.01
CA ALA A 692 -11.87 6.54 -22.64
C ALA A 692 -12.27 5.32 -21.78
N ASN A 693 -11.33 4.77 -21.00
CA ASN A 693 -11.63 3.69 -20.06
C ASN A 693 -12.49 4.16 -18.89
N ASP A 694 -12.31 5.41 -18.42
CA ASP A 694 -13.16 6.01 -17.39
C ASP A 694 -14.60 6.17 -17.90
N VAL A 695 -14.76 6.64 -19.15
CA VAL A 695 -16.07 6.73 -19.82
C VAL A 695 -16.72 5.36 -19.90
N GLY A 696 -15.97 4.36 -20.37
CA GLY A 696 -16.42 2.98 -20.47
C GLY A 696 -16.88 2.41 -19.13
N SER A 697 -16.14 2.63 -18.05
CA SER A 697 -16.49 2.14 -16.72
C SER A 697 -17.74 2.83 -16.15
N VAL A 698 -17.79 4.16 -16.16
CA VAL A 698 -18.84 4.94 -15.49
C VAL A 698 -20.17 4.87 -16.23
N VAL A 699 -20.17 5.01 -17.57
CA VAL A 699 -21.38 4.93 -18.39
C VAL A 699 -21.94 3.51 -18.38
N ARG A 700 -21.08 2.50 -18.59
CA ARG A 700 -21.52 1.10 -18.53
C ARG A 700 -22.09 0.74 -17.17
N GLY A 701 -21.39 1.09 -16.09
CA GLY A 701 -21.88 0.87 -14.73
C GLY A 701 -23.24 1.50 -14.50
N SER A 702 -23.46 2.72 -14.99
CA SER A 702 -24.72 3.46 -14.84
C SER A 702 -25.89 2.81 -15.58
N VAL A 703 -25.65 2.26 -16.77
CA VAL A 703 -26.68 1.54 -17.54
C VAL A 703 -26.97 0.17 -16.95
N LEU A 704 -25.92 -0.61 -16.63
CA LEU A 704 -26.08 -1.96 -16.08
C LEU A 704 -26.70 -1.95 -14.67
N ALA A 705 -26.51 -0.88 -13.90
CA ALA A 705 -27.14 -0.67 -12.60
C ALA A 705 -28.67 -0.77 -12.63
N LEU A 706 -29.31 -0.45 -13.77
CA LEU A 706 -30.75 -0.55 -13.94
C LEU A 706 -31.27 -1.98 -13.74
N GLN A 707 -30.43 -3.01 -13.96
CA GLN A 707 -30.79 -4.40 -13.74
C GLN A 707 -31.08 -4.74 -12.28
N THR A 708 -30.50 -3.97 -11.35
CA THR A 708 -30.71 -4.18 -9.90
C THR A 708 -32.09 -3.72 -9.45
N ARG A 709 -32.78 -2.86 -10.22
CA ARG A 709 -34.11 -2.34 -9.86
C ARG A 709 -35.16 -3.45 -9.84
N PRO A 710 -36.03 -3.51 -8.81
CA PRO A 710 -37.11 -4.48 -8.75
C PRO A 710 -38.02 -4.39 -9.97
N GLY A 711 -38.34 -5.53 -10.58
CA GLY A 711 -39.25 -5.59 -11.73
C GLY A 711 -38.69 -5.04 -13.05
N CYS A 712 -37.36 -4.82 -13.18
CA CYS A 712 -36.75 -4.45 -14.45
C CYS A 712 -37.07 -5.51 -15.54
N PRO A 713 -37.74 -5.14 -16.64
CA PRO A 713 -38.14 -6.09 -17.68
C PRO A 713 -37.03 -6.37 -18.70
N ILE A 714 -35.98 -5.54 -18.71
CA ILE A 714 -34.88 -5.61 -19.67
C ILE A 714 -33.88 -6.67 -19.20
N THR A 715 -33.50 -7.57 -20.10
CA THR A 715 -32.51 -8.61 -19.80
C THR A 715 -31.11 -8.02 -19.66
N MET A 716 -30.20 -8.75 -18.99
CA MET A 716 -28.79 -8.33 -18.89
C MET A 716 -28.16 -8.15 -20.28
N SER A 717 -28.43 -9.09 -21.20
CA SER A 717 -27.89 -9.05 -22.56
C SER A 717 -28.33 -7.79 -23.32
N GLU A 718 -29.60 -7.40 -23.19
CA GLU A 718 -30.09 -6.17 -23.80
C GLU A 718 -29.43 -4.93 -23.16
N LEU A 719 -29.29 -4.88 -21.83
CA LEU A 719 -28.60 -3.77 -21.16
C LEU A 719 -27.12 -3.67 -21.56
N GLN A 720 -26.45 -4.78 -21.85
CA GLN A 720 -25.07 -4.81 -22.32
C GLN A 720 -24.91 -4.17 -23.70
N GLU A 721 -25.79 -4.50 -24.64
CA GLU A 721 -25.82 -3.88 -25.96
C GLU A 721 -26.08 -2.38 -25.87
N LEU A 722 -27.06 -1.98 -25.05
CA LEU A 722 -27.39 -0.59 -24.82
C LEU A 722 -26.27 0.19 -24.12
N ALA A 723 -25.59 -0.43 -23.15
CA ALA A 723 -24.44 0.16 -22.48
C ALA A 723 -23.29 0.39 -23.46
N SER A 724 -23.03 -0.56 -24.35
CA SER A 724 -21.99 -0.44 -25.38
C SER A 724 -22.28 0.72 -26.34
N ALA A 725 -23.54 0.88 -26.78
CA ALA A 725 -23.96 2.01 -27.60
C ALA A 725 -23.81 3.34 -26.85
N ALA A 726 -24.23 3.41 -25.58
CA ALA A 726 -24.11 4.60 -24.75
C ALA A 726 -22.64 5.02 -24.54
N VAL A 727 -21.73 4.06 -24.31
CA VAL A 727 -20.30 4.31 -24.17
C VAL A 727 -19.69 4.87 -25.47
N ALA A 728 -20.09 4.35 -26.62
CA ALA A 728 -19.61 4.85 -27.91
C ALA A 728 -20.02 6.31 -28.15
N THR A 729 -21.30 6.63 -27.92
CA THR A 729 -21.83 8.01 -28.01
C THR A 729 -21.14 8.94 -27.02
N ALA A 730 -21.05 8.54 -25.75
CA ALA A 730 -20.38 9.30 -24.69
C ALA A 730 -18.93 9.64 -25.04
N THR A 731 -18.19 8.65 -25.57
CA THR A 731 -16.78 8.83 -25.95
C THR A 731 -16.65 9.86 -27.07
N ALA A 732 -17.55 9.84 -28.07
CA ALA A 732 -17.57 10.80 -29.16
C ALA A 732 -17.91 12.23 -28.66
N ASP A 733 -18.91 12.36 -27.78
CA ASP A 733 -19.33 13.65 -27.22
C ASP A 733 -18.24 14.31 -26.38
N LEU A 734 -17.56 13.53 -25.53
CA LEU A 734 -16.41 14.02 -24.77
C LEU A 734 -15.23 14.37 -25.69
N ALA A 735 -14.96 13.57 -26.73
CA ALA A 735 -13.92 13.90 -27.70
C ALA A 735 -14.18 15.24 -28.41
N ALA A 736 -15.44 15.49 -28.80
CA ALA A 736 -15.85 16.76 -29.40
C ALA A 736 -15.81 17.94 -28.43
N SER A 737 -16.13 17.71 -27.14
CA SER A 737 -16.29 18.77 -26.14
C SER A 737 -14.99 19.22 -25.47
N VAL A 738 -14.04 18.31 -25.27
CA VAL A 738 -12.81 18.55 -24.47
C VAL A 738 -11.54 18.00 -25.13
N GLY A 739 -11.63 17.42 -26.34
CA GLY A 739 -10.46 16.98 -27.10
C GLY A 739 -9.81 15.70 -26.59
N LEU A 740 -10.60 14.69 -26.22
CA LEU A 740 -10.07 13.36 -25.91
C LEU A 740 -9.23 12.83 -27.07
N ARG A 741 -8.00 12.38 -26.80
CA ARG A 741 -7.20 11.67 -27.80
C ARG A 741 -7.88 10.32 -28.09
N PRO A 742 -8.22 10.01 -29.35
CA PRO A 742 -8.86 8.74 -29.67
C PRO A 742 -7.93 7.57 -29.38
N THR A 743 -8.49 6.47 -28.88
CA THR A 743 -7.81 5.19 -28.74
C THR A 743 -7.48 4.64 -30.14
N PRO A 744 -6.25 4.18 -30.41
CA PRO A 744 -6.01 3.31 -31.54
C PRO A 744 -6.72 1.98 -31.26
N VAL A 745 -7.75 1.66 -32.03
CA VAL A 745 -8.38 0.34 -32.02
C VAL A 745 -7.33 -0.65 -32.49
N ALA A 746 -6.87 -1.54 -31.59
CA ALA A 746 -6.03 -2.66 -32.01
C ALA A 746 -6.85 -3.55 -32.96
N PRO A 747 -6.34 -3.91 -34.14
CA PRO A 747 -7.03 -4.86 -34.99
C PRO A 747 -7.15 -6.19 -34.24
N ALA A 748 -8.32 -6.82 -34.32
CA ALA A 748 -8.54 -8.17 -33.83
C ALA A 748 -7.42 -9.08 -34.39
N GLY A 749 -6.52 -9.52 -33.52
CA GLY A 749 -5.47 -10.47 -33.89
C GLY A 749 -6.12 -11.76 -34.39
N PRO A 750 -5.56 -12.42 -35.40
CA PRO A 750 -6.14 -13.62 -35.96
C PRO A 750 -6.19 -14.70 -34.87
N THR A 751 -7.37 -15.29 -34.72
CA THR A 751 -7.55 -16.56 -34.00
C THR A 751 -6.74 -17.65 -34.72
N GLY A 752 -5.80 -18.25 -34.01
CA GLY A 752 -5.00 -19.38 -34.47
C GLY A 752 -4.47 -20.16 -33.27
N PRO A 753 -4.27 -21.48 -33.43
CA PRO A 753 -4.78 -22.54 -32.55
C PRO A 753 -4.16 -22.63 -31.16
#